data_AF-A0A9J9HCV9-F1
#
_entry.id   AF-A0A9J9HCV9-F1
#
_cell.length_a   1.000
_cell.length_b   1.000
_cell.length_c   1.000
_cell.angle_alpha   90.00
_cell.angle_beta   90.00
_cell.angle_gamma   90.00
#
_symmetry.space_group_name_H-M   'P 1'
#
loop_
_entity.id
_entity.type
_entity.pdbx_description
1 polymer ?
#
loop_
_entity_poly.entity_id
_entity_poly.type
_entity_poly.pdbx_seq_one_letter_code
_entity_poly.pdbx_strand_id
1 'polypeptide(L)'
;MLNRTQGKAKPRVVEFDPVLAALVAERLAQGLHPSLIALQLAQRADPELVGAYAREIEGHPYFQGAMAVADALRKRDWILDCQAASWRRSPDATRIARRESLDPETFLRDHYAGQRPVVIGGLVDHWPALSLWTADYLERRIGRETPVEAQKGRESRKDFERRKLELRRTVPFGEIADALRSAEPSNDLYVTANNGAGNRAAFEPVWGDFGPIEGYTVPRDGQDGYLWIGPAGTITPFHHDLTNNLLVQVRGRKRVHMVPNWEEARMKTARRIFSDWTLEALQEAGDKGPVLLETEIGPGDALLSRSAGGIMSSASTRAARCCSPTSPGRTISRPPSWKGADAGRRDWSKPVRWLSHRHVTLSVRNRPFRIALLSLALLSLAGAAPPANPDEAFSLYADATVIDGTGAPPRAHQDILVRGQRIVAVAPHGTIAGADGAKRIDLSGRFVMPGLIDTHVHLATPPDDDRARAILRRNLYGGVTAVRDMADDVRPVAELGRAALAGEIAAPDIHYAALMAGPPFFQDPRVLAVTLGVTPGKAPWMQAIDDRTDLRTAVTLARGTSATAIKIYADLPPRLVKAITAEAHRQHFRVWAHSAVFPTRPADVIAAGADTVSHVCYLAYQVEPVMLAAYEDRTPVNEALLASEGDDPVIAGLYRAMLKHGTILDATGSLFVRTDKARQQHPEKRRLRCTGATTTRLTRQAWKAGVPISTGTDFVQGYRSDWPDVHEEMFFLARDVGMPPIEVIRSATLVGAQATGQAADMGSIEPGKLANFLVLAADPAADIGNIRTIETVVKRGRAYPRGDYRPTTRVEMGDGDDD
;
A
#
# COMPACT_ATOMS: atom_id res chain seq x y z
N MET A 1 7.45 -60.22 40.62
CA MET A 1 7.34 -60.24 39.14
C MET A 1 5.99 -59.66 38.76
N LEU A 2 5.94 -58.45 38.20
CA LEU A 2 4.76 -57.93 37.48
C LEU A 2 5.24 -56.81 36.54
N ASN A 3 4.93 -57.00 35.25
CA ASN A 3 5.28 -56.16 34.11
C ASN A 3 4.81 -54.71 34.25
N ARG A 4 5.69 -53.75 33.91
CA ARG A 4 5.28 -52.46 33.32
C ARG A 4 6.14 -52.19 32.09
N THR A 5 5.60 -52.60 30.95
CA THR A 5 5.94 -52.10 29.62
C THR A 5 5.80 -50.57 29.61
N GLN A 6 6.93 -49.85 29.52
CA GLN A 6 6.94 -48.47 29.08
C GLN A 6 6.54 -48.45 27.60
N GLY A 7 5.28 -48.14 27.33
CA GLY A 7 4.86 -47.76 25.99
C GLY A 7 5.62 -46.51 25.58
N LYS A 8 6.40 -46.61 24.49
CA LYS A 8 6.86 -45.43 23.75
C LYS A 8 5.61 -44.70 23.30
N ALA A 9 5.31 -43.56 23.91
CA ALA A 9 4.29 -42.64 23.40
C ALA A 9 4.66 -42.35 21.94
N LYS A 10 3.73 -42.64 21.01
CA LYS A 10 3.85 -42.14 19.63
C LYS A 10 4.07 -40.63 19.71
N PRO A 11 5.00 -40.05 18.94
CA PRO A 11 5.11 -38.59 18.85
C PRO A 11 3.73 -38.05 18.50
N ARG A 12 3.21 -37.19 19.37
CA ARG A 12 1.96 -36.48 19.13
C ARG A 12 2.25 -35.62 17.90
N VAL A 13 1.68 -35.97 16.75
CA VAL A 13 1.77 -35.10 15.57
C VAL A 13 1.09 -33.80 15.98
N VAL A 14 1.88 -32.74 16.16
CA VAL A 14 1.33 -31.42 16.44
C VAL A 14 0.64 -30.98 15.16
N GLU A 15 -0.69 -30.89 15.21
CA GLU A 15 -1.47 -30.33 14.11
C GLU A 15 -1.15 -28.83 14.04
N PHE A 16 -0.50 -28.41 12.95
CA PHE A 16 -0.05 -27.04 12.76
C PHE A 16 -1.20 -26.16 12.27
N ASP A 17 -1.75 -25.35 13.17
CA ASP A 17 -2.52 -24.15 12.89
C ASP A 17 -1.69 -23.24 11.97
N PRO A 18 -2.16 -22.95 10.74
CA PRO A 18 -1.37 -22.23 9.74
C PRO A 18 -0.99 -20.81 10.16
N VAL A 19 -1.83 -20.14 10.95
CA VAL A 19 -1.59 -18.76 11.42
C VAL A 19 -0.51 -18.76 12.47
N LEU A 20 -0.61 -19.64 13.48
CA LEU A 20 0.36 -19.79 14.53
C LEU A 20 1.70 -20.32 13.99
N ALA A 21 1.66 -21.27 13.04
CA ALA A 21 2.86 -21.76 12.36
C ALA A 21 3.55 -20.64 11.57
N ALA A 22 2.81 -19.83 10.81
CA ALA A 22 3.39 -18.67 10.12
C ALA A 22 4.02 -17.67 11.10
N LEU A 23 3.33 -17.34 12.18
CA LEU A 23 3.83 -16.41 13.22
C LEU A 23 5.08 -16.95 13.91
N VAL A 24 5.07 -18.22 14.34
CA VAL A 24 6.23 -18.85 15.00
C VAL A 24 7.40 -18.96 14.01
N ALA A 25 7.15 -19.34 12.75
CA ALA A 25 8.18 -19.44 11.72
C ALA A 25 8.84 -18.09 11.43
N GLU A 26 8.04 -17.02 11.27
CA GLU A 26 8.54 -15.67 11.04
C GLU A 26 9.43 -15.19 12.20
N ARG A 27 9.00 -15.41 13.44
CA ARG A 27 9.75 -14.99 14.64
C ARG A 27 11.04 -15.77 14.84
N LEU A 28 11.04 -17.08 14.56
CA LEU A 28 12.25 -17.88 14.58
C LEU A 28 13.21 -17.45 13.46
N ALA A 29 12.68 -17.15 12.27
CA ALA A 29 13.48 -16.63 11.15
C ALA A 29 14.09 -15.25 11.44
N GLN A 30 13.43 -14.44 12.29
CA GLN A 30 13.96 -13.19 12.86
C GLN A 30 14.99 -13.42 14.00
N GLY A 31 15.28 -14.67 14.37
CA GLY A 31 16.28 -15.02 15.39
C GLY A 31 15.78 -14.98 16.83
N LEU A 32 14.47 -14.90 17.07
CA LEU A 32 13.93 -14.93 18.43
C LEU A 32 14.03 -16.33 19.04
N HIS A 33 14.40 -16.40 20.32
CA HIS A 33 14.43 -17.65 21.05
C HIS A 33 13.00 -18.20 21.27
N PRO A 34 12.75 -19.52 21.15
CA PRO A 34 11.45 -20.15 21.38
C PRO A 34 10.69 -19.68 22.62
N SER A 35 11.40 -19.50 23.74
CA SER A 35 10.81 -19.02 25.00
C SER A 35 10.30 -17.58 24.93
N LEU A 36 10.93 -16.71 24.13
CA LEU A 36 10.46 -15.33 23.91
C LEU A 36 9.25 -15.29 23.00
N ILE A 37 9.21 -16.18 21.99
CA ILE A 37 8.06 -16.35 21.11
C ILE A 37 6.85 -16.83 21.91
N ALA A 38 7.04 -17.83 22.77
CA ALA A 38 6.00 -18.32 23.69
C ALA A 38 5.47 -17.20 24.59
N LEU A 39 6.35 -16.33 25.11
CA LEU A 39 5.96 -15.20 25.94
C LEU A 39 5.17 -14.13 25.14
N GLN A 40 5.62 -13.80 23.92
CA GLN A 40 4.94 -12.84 23.04
C GLN A 40 3.57 -13.35 22.55
N LEU A 41 3.44 -14.66 22.38
CA LEU A 41 2.22 -15.30 21.90
C LEU A 41 1.33 -15.83 23.03
N ALA A 42 1.75 -15.73 24.30
CA ALA A 42 1.01 -16.25 25.46
C ALA A 42 -0.39 -15.61 25.62
N GLN A 43 -0.61 -14.40 25.10
CA GLN A 43 -1.93 -13.76 25.08
C GLN A 43 -2.84 -14.25 23.93
N ARG A 44 -2.27 -14.97 22.96
CA ARG A 44 -2.93 -15.36 21.69
C ARG A 44 -2.98 -16.87 21.48
N ALA A 45 -2.15 -17.64 22.18
CA ALA A 45 -2.06 -19.09 22.07
C ALA A 45 -1.50 -19.71 23.36
N ASP A 46 -1.77 -21.00 23.56
CA ASP A 46 -1.24 -21.79 24.68
C ASP A 46 0.31 -21.84 24.63
N PRO A 47 1.03 -21.40 25.68
CA PRO A 47 2.49 -21.45 25.74
C PRO A 47 3.09 -22.85 25.54
N GLU A 48 2.41 -23.93 25.98
CA GLU A 48 2.89 -25.29 25.73
C GLU A 48 2.82 -25.66 24.24
N LEU A 49 1.74 -25.24 23.57
CA LEU A 49 1.55 -25.41 22.14
C LEU A 49 2.59 -24.61 21.33
N VAL A 50 2.83 -23.35 21.69
CA VAL A 50 3.87 -22.52 21.05
C VAL A 50 5.26 -23.15 21.25
N GLY A 51 5.53 -23.68 22.44
CA GLY A 51 6.77 -24.41 22.72
C GLY A 51 6.91 -25.69 21.91
N ALA A 52 5.80 -26.40 21.64
CA ALA A 52 5.80 -27.58 20.77
C ALA A 52 6.05 -27.19 19.30
N TYR A 53 5.40 -26.12 18.82
CA TYR A 53 5.62 -25.59 17.47
C TYR A 53 7.09 -25.21 17.28
N ALA A 54 7.65 -24.44 18.19
CA ALA A 54 9.04 -23.99 18.06
C ALA A 54 10.07 -25.13 18.05
N ARG A 55 9.73 -26.32 18.57
CA ARG A 55 10.59 -27.52 18.50
C ARG A 55 10.42 -28.33 17.21
N GLU A 56 9.24 -28.30 16.61
CA GLU A 56 8.88 -29.19 15.50
C GLU A 56 8.80 -28.46 14.14
N ILE A 57 8.77 -27.13 14.16
CA ILE A 57 8.54 -26.32 12.96
C ILE A 57 9.74 -26.30 11.99
N GLU A 58 10.92 -26.74 12.41
CA GLU A 58 12.10 -26.83 11.53
C GLU A 58 11.82 -27.68 10.29
N GLY A 59 11.03 -28.75 10.41
CA GLY A 59 10.62 -29.58 9.27
C GLY A 59 9.47 -29.00 8.45
N HIS A 60 8.89 -27.87 8.84
CA HIS A 60 7.67 -27.33 8.24
C HIS A 60 7.97 -26.46 6.99
N PRO A 61 7.23 -26.63 5.87
CA PRO A 61 7.46 -25.85 4.65
C PRO A 61 7.42 -24.32 4.84
N TYR A 62 6.51 -23.79 5.68
CA TYR A 62 6.50 -22.36 6.04
C TYR A 62 7.81 -21.90 6.67
N PHE A 63 8.39 -22.69 7.57
CA PHE A 63 9.66 -22.34 8.18
C PHE A 63 10.80 -22.41 7.18
N GLN A 64 10.82 -23.41 6.30
CA GLN A 64 11.82 -23.49 5.23
C GLN A 64 11.74 -22.28 4.28
N GLY A 65 10.53 -21.87 3.89
CA GLY A 65 10.33 -20.66 3.10
C GLY A 65 10.73 -19.38 3.84
N ALA A 66 10.32 -19.25 5.11
CA ALA A 66 10.69 -18.11 5.97
C ALA A 66 12.21 -18.03 6.19
N MET A 67 12.86 -19.18 6.39
CA MET A 67 14.32 -19.29 6.54
C MET A 67 15.05 -18.96 5.25
N ALA A 68 14.57 -19.39 4.07
CA ALA A 68 15.18 -19.03 2.80
C ALA A 68 15.15 -17.50 2.56
N VAL A 69 14.01 -16.86 2.87
CA VAL A 69 13.90 -15.39 2.83
C VAL A 69 14.80 -14.75 3.88
N ALA A 70 14.80 -15.25 5.11
CA ALA A 70 15.65 -14.72 6.18
C ALA A 70 17.15 -14.91 5.89
N ASP A 71 17.56 -16.00 5.25
CA ASP A 71 18.94 -16.22 4.80
C ASP A 71 19.35 -15.23 3.72
N ALA A 72 18.46 -14.96 2.76
CA ALA A 72 18.70 -13.95 1.74
C ALA A 72 18.83 -12.55 2.37
N LEU A 73 17.97 -12.21 3.33
CA LEU A 73 18.04 -10.96 4.09
C LEU A 73 19.30 -10.89 4.95
N ARG A 74 19.66 -11.96 5.68
CA ARG A 74 20.90 -12.02 6.48
C ARG A 74 22.14 -11.89 5.63
N LYS A 75 22.17 -12.48 4.43
CA LYS A 75 23.28 -12.33 3.49
C LYS A 75 23.39 -10.89 2.99
N ARG A 76 22.27 -10.26 2.65
CA ARG A 76 22.23 -8.83 2.29
C ARG A 76 22.75 -7.98 3.45
N ASP A 77 22.22 -8.18 4.66
CA ASP A 77 22.58 -7.42 5.85
C ASP A 77 24.05 -7.61 6.20
N TRP A 78 24.59 -8.83 6.06
CA TRP A 78 26.02 -9.09 6.22
C TRP A 78 26.90 -8.31 5.22
N ILE A 79 26.49 -8.23 3.94
CA ILE A 79 27.22 -7.44 2.94
C ILE A 79 27.18 -5.95 3.31
N LEU A 80 26.02 -5.44 3.73
CA LEU A 80 25.84 -4.05 4.16
C LEU A 80 26.67 -3.75 5.42
N ASP A 81 26.69 -4.66 6.39
CA ASP A 81 27.49 -4.54 7.62
C ASP A 81 28.99 -4.56 7.31
N CYS A 82 29.45 -5.41 6.39
CA CYS A 82 30.83 -5.42 5.92
C CYS A 82 31.22 -4.09 5.25
N GLN A 83 30.33 -3.55 4.41
CA GLN A 83 30.53 -2.23 3.79
C GLN A 83 30.58 -1.13 4.85
N ALA A 84 29.61 -1.08 5.77
CA ALA A 84 29.56 -0.13 6.88
C ALA A 84 30.81 -0.21 7.77
N ALA A 85 31.27 -1.43 8.10
CA ALA A 85 32.49 -1.63 8.87
C ALA A 85 33.76 -1.20 8.13
N SER A 86 33.80 -1.33 6.80
CA SER A 86 34.88 -0.78 5.97
C SER A 86 34.86 0.74 6.00
N TRP A 87 33.68 1.34 5.84
CA TRP A 87 33.49 2.79 5.88
C TRP A 87 33.87 3.40 7.23
N ARG A 88 33.47 2.81 8.36
CA ARG A 88 33.87 3.31 9.70
C ARG A 88 35.39 3.36 9.94
N ARG A 89 36.19 2.61 9.16
CA ARG A 89 37.65 2.65 9.24
C ARG A 89 38.26 3.77 8.40
N SER A 90 37.49 4.38 7.50
CA SER A 90 37.94 5.54 6.72
C SER A 90 37.95 6.79 7.60
N PRO A 91 39.07 7.54 7.66
CA PRO A 91 39.14 8.83 8.37
C PRO A 91 38.09 9.85 7.90
N ASP A 92 37.70 9.75 6.62
CA ASP A 92 36.75 10.66 5.97
C ASP A 92 35.28 10.31 6.28
N ALA A 93 34.99 9.13 6.85
CA ALA A 93 33.62 8.67 7.07
C ALA A 93 32.90 9.34 8.26
N THR A 94 33.61 10.16 9.04
CA THR A 94 33.09 10.82 10.26
C THR A 94 32.94 12.33 10.11
N ARG A 95 33.19 12.89 8.92
CA ARG A 95 33.14 14.34 8.70
C ARG A 95 32.56 14.67 7.32
N ILE A 96 31.88 15.81 7.23
CA ILE A 96 31.44 16.36 5.94
C ILE A 96 32.61 17.19 5.40
N ALA A 97 33.08 16.86 4.20
CA ALA A 97 34.14 17.61 3.56
C ALA A 97 33.66 19.02 3.19
N ARG A 98 34.54 20.02 3.34
CA ARG A 98 34.30 21.38 2.83
C ARG A 98 35.32 21.70 1.74
N ARG A 99 34.88 22.32 0.65
CA ARG A 99 35.70 22.71 -0.51
C ARG A 99 35.32 24.13 -0.91
N GLU A 100 36.28 25.04 -1.00
CA GLU A 100 36.04 26.45 -1.43
C GLU A 100 35.74 26.55 -2.93
N SER A 101 36.17 25.55 -3.69
CA SER A 101 35.75 25.27 -5.05
C SER A 101 35.91 23.77 -5.30
N LEU A 102 35.02 23.20 -6.09
CA LEU A 102 35.07 21.80 -6.49
C LEU A 102 34.84 21.77 -8.00
N ASP A 103 35.58 20.94 -8.72
CA ASP A 103 35.31 20.75 -10.14
C ASP A 103 34.19 19.71 -10.33
N PRO A 104 33.33 19.84 -11.36
CA PRO A 104 32.21 18.93 -11.59
C PRO A 104 32.56 17.45 -11.72
N GLU A 105 33.74 17.12 -12.28
CA GLU A 105 34.15 15.73 -12.48
C GLU A 105 34.53 15.06 -11.15
N THR A 106 35.32 15.76 -10.32
CA THR A 106 35.65 15.33 -8.96
C THR A 106 34.41 15.27 -8.09
N PHE A 107 33.49 16.24 -8.22
CA PHE A 107 32.18 16.16 -7.56
C PHE A 107 31.43 14.88 -7.95
N LEU A 108 31.29 14.61 -9.25
CA LEU A 108 30.55 13.45 -9.74
C LEU A 108 31.19 12.14 -9.27
N ARG A 109 32.51 12.01 -9.39
CA ARG A 109 33.25 10.79 -9.06
C ARG A 109 33.31 10.56 -7.55
N ASP A 110 33.75 11.54 -6.78
CA ASP A 110 34.18 11.33 -5.39
C ASP A 110 33.06 11.59 -4.39
N HIS A 111 32.07 12.43 -4.75
CA HIS A 111 30.98 12.83 -3.87
C HIS A 111 29.63 12.28 -4.31
N TYR A 112 29.24 12.47 -5.57
CA TYR A 112 27.94 12.01 -6.06
C TYR A 112 27.89 10.49 -6.22
N ALA A 113 28.77 9.90 -7.04
CA ALA A 113 28.87 8.45 -7.24
C ALA A 113 29.41 7.74 -6.00
N GLY A 114 30.38 8.36 -5.32
CA GLY A 114 30.94 7.90 -4.04
C GLY A 114 29.99 8.01 -2.84
N GLN A 115 28.84 8.68 -3.01
CA GLN A 115 27.79 8.84 -2.01
C GLN A 115 28.25 9.57 -0.73
N ARG A 116 29.08 10.60 -0.88
CA ARG A 116 29.68 11.37 0.22
C ARG A 116 29.16 12.81 0.25
N PRO A 117 28.58 13.28 1.37
CA PRO A 117 28.17 14.67 1.48
C PRO A 117 29.39 15.61 1.41
N VAL A 118 29.17 16.80 0.86
CA VAL A 118 30.19 17.84 0.74
C VAL A 118 29.55 19.23 0.78
N VAL A 119 30.18 20.14 1.51
CA VAL A 119 29.89 21.58 1.45
C VAL A 119 30.81 22.21 0.40
N ILE A 120 30.22 22.86 -0.58
CA ILE A 120 30.88 23.53 -1.69
C ILE A 120 30.65 25.02 -1.52
N GLY A 121 31.72 25.77 -1.23
CA GLY A 121 31.74 27.22 -1.29
C GLY A 121 32.00 27.70 -2.72
N GLY A 122 31.85 29.00 -2.97
CA GLY A 122 32.16 29.62 -4.26
C GLY A 122 31.17 29.32 -5.38
N LEU A 123 30.33 28.29 -5.23
CA LEU A 123 29.49 27.74 -6.29
C LEU A 123 28.42 28.73 -6.77
N VAL A 124 27.90 29.55 -5.86
CA VAL A 124 26.79 30.49 -6.11
C VAL A 124 27.15 31.93 -5.78
N ASP A 125 28.44 32.25 -5.67
CA ASP A 125 28.91 33.62 -5.34
C ASP A 125 28.44 34.66 -6.36
N HIS A 126 28.11 34.21 -7.58
CA HIS A 126 27.58 35.04 -8.65
C HIS A 126 26.08 35.35 -8.52
N TRP A 127 25.35 34.75 -7.57
CA TRP A 127 23.91 34.97 -7.39
C TRP A 127 23.63 36.34 -6.77
N PRO A 128 22.90 37.24 -7.44
CA PRO A 128 22.45 38.51 -6.85
C PRO A 128 21.75 38.33 -5.49
N ALA A 129 21.01 37.23 -5.33
CA ALA A 129 20.28 36.89 -4.12
C ALA A 129 21.12 36.97 -2.83
N LEU A 130 22.41 36.61 -2.87
CA LEU A 130 23.29 36.65 -1.69
C LEU A 130 23.46 38.05 -1.10
N SER A 131 23.34 39.09 -1.95
CA SER A 131 23.48 40.49 -1.56
C SER A 131 22.12 41.19 -1.40
N LEU A 132 21.15 40.85 -2.26
CA LEU A 132 19.87 41.54 -2.35
C LEU A 132 18.87 41.06 -1.29
N TRP A 133 18.86 39.76 -0.98
CA TRP A 133 17.76 39.17 -0.22
C TRP A 133 17.79 39.61 1.24
N THR A 134 16.82 40.44 1.59
CA THR A 134 16.43 40.81 2.96
C THR A 134 14.93 40.63 3.14
N ALA A 135 14.44 40.59 4.38
CA ALA A 135 12.99 40.53 4.63
C ALA A 135 12.26 41.69 3.92
N ASP A 136 12.85 42.89 3.97
CA ASP A 136 12.29 44.07 3.29
C ASP A 136 12.37 43.98 1.77
N TYR A 137 13.47 43.45 1.22
CA TYR A 137 13.60 43.26 -0.22
C TYR A 137 12.57 42.25 -0.73
N LEU A 138 12.46 41.10 -0.07
CA LEU A 138 11.51 40.06 -0.45
C LEU A 138 10.07 40.59 -0.35
N GLU A 139 9.71 41.30 0.72
CA GLU A 139 8.36 41.86 0.87
C GLU A 139 8.04 42.90 -0.21
N ARG A 140 9.00 43.76 -0.57
CA ARG A 140 8.81 44.73 -1.67
C ARG A 140 8.66 44.06 -3.04
N ARG A 141 9.40 42.98 -3.30
CA ARG A 141 9.37 42.27 -4.59
C ARG A 141 8.16 41.36 -4.74
N ILE A 142 7.77 40.66 -3.68
CA ILE A 142 6.66 39.69 -3.67
C ILE A 142 5.33 40.39 -3.40
N GLY A 143 5.31 41.41 -2.56
CA GLY A 143 4.11 42.11 -2.09
C GLY A 143 3.63 41.57 -0.74
N ARG A 144 3.31 42.50 0.19
CA ARG A 144 2.89 42.17 1.56
C ARG A 144 1.63 41.30 1.63
N GLU A 145 0.64 41.61 0.80
CA GLU A 145 -0.66 40.91 0.77
C GLU A 145 -0.68 39.66 -0.12
N THR A 146 0.45 39.33 -0.77
CA THR A 146 0.52 38.20 -1.70
C THR A 146 0.34 36.89 -0.93
N PRO A 147 -0.64 36.04 -1.32
CA PRO A 147 -0.91 34.79 -0.63
C PRO A 147 0.18 33.76 -0.88
N VAL A 148 0.70 33.17 0.18
CA VAL A 148 1.73 32.11 0.15
C VAL A 148 1.30 30.95 1.05
N GLU A 149 1.46 29.73 0.55
CA GLU A 149 1.26 28.50 1.34
C GLU A 149 2.49 28.24 2.24
N ALA A 150 2.23 28.13 3.54
CA ALA A 150 3.22 27.77 4.56
C ALA A 150 2.63 26.77 5.56
N GLN A 151 3.48 26.09 6.33
CA GLN A 151 3.06 25.40 7.54
C GLN A 151 2.96 26.43 8.67
N LYS A 152 1.81 26.49 9.38
CA LYS A 152 1.57 27.38 10.53
C LYS A 152 1.02 26.59 11.71
N GLY A 153 1.38 26.97 12.95
CA GLY A 153 0.98 26.24 14.16
C GLY A 153 1.87 25.03 14.47
N ARG A 154 3.11 25.00 13.96
CA ARG A 154 4.03 23.86 14.09
C ARG A 154 4.48 23.63 15.54
N GLU A 155 4.47 24.64 16.39
CA GLU A 155 4.86 24.50 17.80
C GLU A 155 3.78 23.82 18.66
N SER A 156 2.54 23.77 18.19
CA SER A 156 1.42 23.16 18.91
C SER A 156 1.52 21.64 19.05
N ARG A 157 2.40 20.97 18.28
CA ARG A 157 2.54 19.50 18.26
C ARG A 157 3.98 19.07 18.00
N LYS A 158 4.33 17.85 18.44
CA LYS A 158 5.67 17.26 18.22
C LYS A 158 5.84 16.58 16.86
N ASP A 159 4.75 16.23 16.17
CA ASP A 159 4.74 15.49 14.90
C ASP A 159 4.48 16.39 13.67
N PHE A 160 4.77 17.69 13.77
CA PHE A 160 4.37 18.73 12.81
C PHE A 160 4.69 18.37 11.34
N GLU A 161 5.88 17.85 11.02
CA GLU A 161 6.23 17.47 9.64
C GLU A 161 5.47 16.25 9.12
N ARG A 162 5.10 15.30 10.01
CA ARG A 162 4.31 14.12 9.62
C ARG A 162 2.89 14.51 9.22
N ARG A 163 2.44 15.67 9.68
CA ARG A 163 1.09 16.22 9.50
C ARG A 163 1.09 17.51 8.69
N LYS A 164 2.13 17.74 7.87
CA LYS A 164 2.33 18.96 7.08
C LYS A 164 1.10 19.41 6.29
N LEU A 165 0.26 18.48 5.82
CA LEU A 165 -0.99 18.81 5.10
C LEU A 165 -2.06 19.41 6.02
N GLU A 166 -2.16 18.97 7.28
CA GLU A 166 -3.10 19.51 8.26
C GLU A 166 -2.66 20.89 8.77
N LEU A 167 -1.36 21.15 8.80
CA LEU A 167 -0.77 22.43 9.22
C LEU A 167 -0.59 23.43 8.07
N ARG A 168 -0.91 23.03 6.83
CA ARG A 168 -0.83 23.90 5.67
C ARG A 168 -1.87 25.02 5.75
N ARG A 169 -1.42 26.26 5.66
CA ARG A 169 -2.25 27.47 5.63
C ARG A 169 -1.77 28.38 4.51
N THR A 170 -2.71 29.12 3.93
CA THR A 170 -2.38 30.26 3.08
C THR A 170 -2.30 31.50 3.96
N VAL A 171 -1.15 32.18 3.94
CA VAL A 171 -0.89 33.40 4.72
C VAL A 171 -0.41 34.52 3.79
N PRO A 172 -0.64 35.80 4.12
CA PRO A 172 0.01 36.91 3.43
C PRO A 172 1.54 36.82 3.60
N PHE A 173 2.31 37.12 2.55
CA PHE A 173 3.77 37.11 2.63
C PHE A 173 4.32 38.08 3.68
N GLY A 174 3.59 39.16 3.98
CA GLY A 174 3.90 40.08 5.08
C GLY A 174 4.06 39.41 6.43
N GLU A 175 3.27 38.37 6.72
CA GLU A 175 3.38 37.59 7.95
C GLU A 175 4.72 36.85 8.02
N ILE A 176 5.17 36.29 6.89
CA ILE A 176 6.48 35.64 6.77
C ILE A 176 7.60 36.67 6.90
N ALA A 177 7.48 37.83 6.25
CA ALA A 177 8.46 38.90 6.31
C ALA A 177 8.63 39.44 7.74
N ASP A 178 7.53 39.62 8.47
CA ASP A 178 7.54 40.04 9.88
C ASP A 178 8.20 38.97 10.77
N ALA A 179 7.91 37.69 10.54
CA ALA A 179 8.59 36.59 11.22
C ALA A 179 10.11 36.60 10.95
N LEU A 180 10.54 36.84 9.71
CA LEU A 180 11.96 36.93 9.34
C LEU A 180 12.69 38.13 9.98
N ARG A 181 11.97 39.21 10.31
CA ARG A 181 12.52 40.37 11.03
C ARG A 181 12.63 40.15 12.54
N SER A 182 11.81 39.25 13.08
CA SER A 182 11.79 38.96 14.52
C SER A 182 13.16 38.49 15.00
N ALA A 183 13.60 39.01 16.15
CA ALA A 183 14.78 38.52 16.85
C ALA A 183 14.50 37.25 17.66
N GLU A 184 13.22 37.00 17.99
CA GLU A 184 12.79 35.82 18.76
C GLU A 184 12.75 34.59 17.85
N PRO A 185 13.44 33.49 18.22
CA PRO A 185 13.36 32.24 17.48
C PRO A 185 11.95 31.66 17.52
N SER A 186 11.47 31.14 16.39
CA SER A 186 10.22 30.41 16.29
C SER A 186 10.34 29.28 15.27
N ASN A 187 9.64 28.19 15.53
CA ASN A 187 9.42 27.11 14.59
C ASN A 187 8.01 27.15 13.98
N ASP A 188 7.16 28.12 14.36
CA ASP A 188 5.72 28.04 14.13
C ASP A 188 5.29 28.24 12.68
N LEU A 189 6.05 29.05 11.92
CA LEU A 189 5.77 29.41 10.53
C LEU A 189 6.92 29.01 9.60
N TYR A 190 6.64 28.20 8.58
CA TYR A 190 7.68 27.72 7.66
C TYR A 190 7.17 27.46 6.24
N VAL A 191 7.77 28.13 5.25
CA VAL A 191 7.61 27.82 3.83
C VAL A 191 8.53 26.65 3.48
N THR A 192 7.93 25.55 3.02
CA THR A 192 8.64 24.30 2.73
C THR A 192 8.76 24.04 1.24
N ALA A 193 9.54 23.02 0.87
CA ALA A 193 9.77 22.61 -0.51
C ALA A 193 8.52 22.28 -1.34
N ASN A 194 7.34 22.15 -0.72
CA ASN A 194 6.13 21.75 -1.43
C ASN A 194 5.48 22.95 -2.13
N ASN A 195 6.21 23.54 -3.09
CA ASN A 195 5.77 24.68 -3.88
C ASN A 195 4.61 24.28 -4.80
N GLY A 196 3.37 24.40 -4.31
CA GLY A 196 2.19 24.37 -5.16
C GLY A 196 2.25 25.47 -6.22
N ALA A 197 1.38 25.39 -7.24
CA ALA A 197 1.32 26.40 -8.31
C ALA A 197 1.18 27.84 -7.76
N GLY A 198 0.49 28.01 -6.63
CA GLY A 198 0.35 29.30 -5.94
C GLY A 198 1.68 29.88 -5.45
N ASN A 199 2.52 29.08 -4.77
CA ASN A 199 3.85 29.55 -4.32
C ASN A 199 4.76 29.86 -5.50
N ARG A 200 4.71 29.06 -6.56
CA ARG A 200 5.51 29.30 -7.77
C ARG A 200 5.18 30.68 -8.38
N ALA A 201 3.90 31.01 -8.48
CA ALA A 201 3.46 32.33 -8.94
C ALA A 201 3.88 33.46 -7.98
N ALA A 202 3.70 33.26 -6.66
CA ALA A 202 4.05 34.27 -5.66
C ALA A 202 5.55 34.63 -5.65
N PHE A 203 6.42 33.64 -5.87
CA PHE A 203 7.87 33.84 -5.87
C PHE A 203 8.46 34.19 -7.24
N GLU A 204 7.65 34.22 -8.31
CA GLU A 204 8.07 34.61 -9.68
C GLU A 204 9.01 35.84 -9.69
N PRO A 205 8.69 36.94 -8.98
CA PRO A 205 9.45 38.20 -9.10
C PRO A 205 10.88 38.16 -8.54
N VAL A 206 11.26 37.11 -7.81
CA VAL A 206 12.58 36.96 -7.19
C VAL A 206 13.43 35.85 -7.81
N TRP A 207 12.90 35.05 -8.74
CA TRP A 207 13.68 33.98 -9.38
C TRP A 207 14.80 34.49 -10.28
N GLY A 208 14.69 35.72 -10.79
CA GLY A 208 15.77 36.37 -11.54
C GLY A 208 17.02 36.70 -10.70
N ASP A 209 16.94 36.55 -9.37
CA ASP A 209 18.08 36.77 -8.47
C ASP A 209 18.99 35.53 -8.34
N PHE A 210 18.65 34.43 -9.03
CA PHE A 210 19.41 33.19 -9.08
C PHE A 210 20.11 33.01 -10.42
N GLY A 211 21.32 32.45 -10.40
CA GLY A 211 22.09 32.07 -11.57
C GLY A 211 22.18 30.55 -11.75
N PRO A 212 22.72 30.07 -12.88
CA PRO A 212 22.92 28.64 -13.12
C PRO A 212 23.98 28.03 -12.18
N ILE A 213 23.86 26.73 -11.91
CA ILE A 213 24.88 25.96 -11.18
C ILE A 213 25.61 25.04 -12.18
N GLU A 214 26.51 25.65 -12.96
CA GLU A 214 27.15 25.00 -14.12
C GLU A 214 27.92 23.73 -13.76
N GLY A 215 27.65 22.64 -14.49
CA GLY A 215 28.31 21.34 -14.31
C GLY A 215 27.78 20.48 -13.16
N TYR A 216 26.96 21.03 -12.27
CA TYR A 216 26.36 20.29 -11.14
C TYR A 216 24.90 19.93 -11.39
N THR A 217 24.18 20.77 -12.14
CA THR A 217 22.77 20.60 -12.50
C THR A 217 22.60 20.67 -14.00
N VAL A 218 21.63 19.94 -14.55
CA VAL A 218 21.23 20.09 -15.95
C VAL A 218 20.36 21.34 -16.06
N PRO A 219 20.71 22.33 -16.90
CA PRO A 219 19.85 23.49 -17.11
C PRO A 219 18.48 23.06 -17.63
N ARG A 220 17.41 23.57 -17.01
CA ARG A 220 16.03 23.38 -17.47
C ARG A 220 15.41 24.76 -17.73
N ASP A 221 14.51 24.84 -18.69
CA ASP A 221 13.79 26.08 -18.99
C ASP A 221 12.87 26.46 -17.81
N GLY A 222 13.19 27.52 -17.07
CA GLY A 222 12.34 28.10 -16.02
C GLY A 222 12.89 28.05 -14.59
N GLN A 223 11.99 28.29 -13.61
CA GLN A 223 12.26 28.33 -12.16
C GLN A 223 12.55 26.92 -11.62
N ASP A 224 13.82 26.52 -11.61
CA ASP A 224 14.24 25.21 -11.12
C ASP A 224 14.70 25.28 -9.66
N GLY A 225 13.94 24.66 -8.75
CA GLY A 225 14.28 24.57 -7.33
C GLY A 225 13.12 24.82 -6.37
N TYR A 226 13.45 24.75 -5.08
CA TYR A 226 12.49 24.89 -3.98
C TYR A 226 13.00 25.88 -2.94
N LEU A 227 12.16 26.87 -2.58
CA LEU A 227 12.50 27.90 -1.60
C LEU A 227 12.06 27.48 -0.19
N TRP A 228 13.00 27.55 0.74
CA TRP A 228 12.79 27.20 2.15
C TRP A 228 12.94 28.47 2.96
N ILE A 229 11.85 29.00 3.51
CA ILE A 229 11.83 30.31 4.18
C ILE A 229 11.19 30.18 5.55
N GLY A 230 11.94 30.50 6.59
CA GLY A 230 11.47 30.52 7.98
C GLY A 230 12.40 31.36 8.86
N PRO A 231 11.91 31.83 10.02
CA PRO A 231 12.71 32.61 10.96
C PRO A 231 13.78 31.76 11.66
N ALA A 232 14.62 32.41 12.46
CA ALA A 232 15.50 31.71 13.39
C ALA A 232 14.69 30.73 14.25
N GLY A 233 15.24 29.56 14.61
CA GLY A 233 14.49 28.51 15.33
C GLY A 233 13.71 27.51 14.46
N THR A 234 13.63 27.72 13.14
CA THR A 234 12.98 26.75 12.23
C THR A 234 13.73 25.42 12.18
N ILE A 235 13.04 24.33 12.53
CA ILE A 235 13.55 22.96 12.61
C ILE A 235 12.83 22.03 11.65
N THR A 236 13.59 21.20 10.96
CA THR A 236 13.09 20.01 10.26
C THR A 236 13.58 18.77 11.03
N PRO A 237 12.76 17.78 11.37
CA PRO A 237 13.20 16.56 12.04
C PRO A 237 14.05 15.67 11.12
N PHE A 238 14.70 14.65 11.68
CA PHE A 238 15.42 13.66 10.86
C PHE A 238 14.49 12.98 9.86
N HIS A 239 14.85 13.02 8.58
CA HIS A 239 14.10 12.41 7.49
C HIS A 239 14.99 11.94 6.34
N HIS A 240 14.37 11.26 5.38
CA HIS A 240 14.99 10.76 4.17
C HIS A 240 14.43 11.52 2.96
N ASP A 241 15.31 12.16 2.20
CA ASP A 241 14.92 12.81 0.96
C ASP A 241 14.78 11.77 -0.15
N LEU A 242 13.68 11.87 -0.92
CA LEU A 242 13.42 11.00 -2.07
C LEU A 242 14.29 11.33 -3.30
N THR A 243 15.06 12.41 -3.22
CA THR A 243 15.94 12.93 -4.28
C THR A 243 17.30 13.32 -3.71
N ASN A 244 18.31 13.37 -4.58
CA ASN A 244 19.58 14.00 -4.24
C ASN A 244 19.40 15.52 -4.29
N ASN A 245 19.78 16.21 -3.22
CA ASN A 245 19.54 17.65 -3.07
C ASN A 245 20.86 18.40 -2.99
N LEU A 246 20.92 19.55 -3.68
CA LEU A 246 21.95 20.55 -3.47
C LEU A 246 21.32 21.70 -2.68
N LEU A 247 21.51 21.69 -1.36
CA LEU A 247 20.93 22.68 -0.47
C LEU A 247 21.81 23.93 -0.44
N VAL A 248 21.33 25.02 -1.06
CA VAL A 248 22.05 26.29 -1.13
C VAL A 248 21.52 27.25 -0.05
N GLN A 249 22.41 27.80 0.77
CA GLN A 249 22.05 28.77 1.79
C GLN A 249 22.27 30.19 1.26
N VAL A 250 21.18 30.96 1.10
CA VAL A 250 21.25 32.34 0.58
C VAL A 250 21.44 33.37 1.70
N ARG A 251 20.68 33.23 2.79
CA ARG A 251 20.69 34.18 3.93
C ARG A 251 20.61 33.42 5.25
N GLY A 252 21.33 33.89 6.27
CA GLY A 252 21.36 33.23 7.57
C GLY A 252 22.28 32.01 7.59
N ARG A 253 22.27 31.26 8.70
CA ARG A 253 23.09 30.07 8.90
C ARG A 253 22.22 28.89 9.30
N LYS A 254 22.55 27.71 8.79
CA LYS A 254 21.87 26.46 9.10
C LYS A 254 22.89 25.47 9.64
N ARG A 255 22.70 25.02 10.87
CA ARG A 255 23.34 23.79 11.34
C ARG A 255 22.64 22.62 10.69
N VAL A 256 23.39 21.66 10.16
CA VAL A 256 22.87 20.46 9.50
C VAL A 256 23.48 19.25 10.17
N HIS A 257 22.62 18.40 10.71
CA HIS A 257 22.97 17.06 11.15
C HIS A 257 22.65 16.08 10.02
N MET A 258 23.46 15.04 9.84
CA MET A 258 23.24 13.99 8.85
C MET A 258 23.69 12.65 9.43
N VAL A 259 23.15 11.57 8.87
CA VAL A 259 23.60 10.21 9.16
C VAL A 259 24.08 9.64 7.83
N PRO A 260 25.29 9.06 7.75
CA PRO A 260 25.76 8.47 6.50
C PRO A 260 24.80 7.40 5.99
N ASN A 261 24.69 7.25 4.68
CA ASN A 261 23.72 6.33 4.09
C ASN A 261 23.95 4.85 4.40
N TRP A 262 25.19 4.45 4.65
CA TRP A 262 25.54 3.10 5.10
C TRP A 262 25.16 2.84 6.58
N GLU A 263 24.69 3.85 7.31
CA GLU A 263 24.09 3.72 8.66
C GLU A 263 22.55 3.73 8.63
N GLU A 264 21.91 3.74 7.45
CA GLU A 264 20.45 3.83 7.33
C GLU A 264 19.73 2.70 8.09
N ALA A 265 20.28 1.48 8.07
CA ALA A 265 19.70 0.35 8.81
C ALA A 265 19.68 0.55 10.34
N ARG A 266 20.44 1.52 10.88
CA ARG A 266 20.45 1.89 12.30
C ARG A 266 19.54 3.06 12.63
N MET A 267 18.95 3.69 11.62
CA MET A 267 17.93 4.71 11.82
C MET A 267 16.62 4.06 12.24
N LYS A 268 15.97 4.62 13.25
CA LYS A 268 14.62 4.22 13.67
C LYS A 268 13.61 4.84 12.70
N THR A 269 13.42 4.23 11.54
CA THR A 269 12.46 4.75 10.56
C THR A 269 11.04 4.56 11.07
N ALA A 270 10.34 5.68 11.28
CA ALA A 270 8.89 5.69 11.46
C ALA A 270 8.20 5.86 10.10
N ARG A 271 6.90 5.55 10.05
CA ARG A 271 6.04 5.59 8.84
C ARG A 271 6.52 6.62 7.79
N ARG A 272 6.86 6.13 6.59
CA ARG A 272 7.43 6.86 5.44
C ARG A 272 8.93 7.18 5.58
N ILE A 273 9.28 8.46 5.52
CA ILE A 273 10.67 8.96 5.40
C ILE A 273 11.23 9.55 6.70
N PHE A 274 10.42 9.71 7.75
CA PHE A 274 10.85 10.38 8.98
C PHE A 274 11.39 9.38 10.00
N SER A 275 12.44 9.78 10.72
CA SER A 275 13.00 8.99 11.82
C SER A 275 12.29 9.31 13.14
N ASP A 276 12.21 8.32 14.04
CA ASP A 276 11.87 8.49 15.45
C ASP A 276 13.07 8.91 16.30
N TRP A 277 14.29 8.90 15.73
CA TRP A 277 15.43 9.51 16.38
C TRP A 277 15.24 11.02 16.53
N THR A 278 15.41 11.53 17.75
CA THR A 278 15.69 12.94 18.00
C THR A 278 17.20 13.17 18.05
N LEU A 279 17.65 14.42 17.95
CA LEU A 279 19.08 14.73 18.04
C LEU A 279 19.62 14.37 19.43
N GLU A 280 18.87 14.69 20.48
CA GLU A 280 19.23 14.38 21.86
C GLU A 280 19.40 12.88 22.04
N ALA A 281 18.45 12.08 21.54
CA ALA A 281 18.53 10.62 21.63
C ALA A 281 19.72 10.04 20.85
N LEU A 282 20.09 10.63 19.71
CA LEU A 282 21.28 10.23 18.95
C LEU A 282 22.58 10.59 19.67
N GLN A 283 22.65 11.80 20.24
CA GLN A 283 23.80 12.24 21.02
C GLN A 283 23.99 11.39 22.28
N GLU A 284 22.90 11.04 22.96
CA GLU A 284 22.90 10.14 24.13
C GLU A 284 23.30 8.70 23.77
N ALA A 285 22.97 8.24 22.56
CA ALA A 285 23.32 6.89 22.12
C ALA A 285 24.84 6.71 21.93
N GLY A 286 25.58 7.79 21.64
CA GLY A 286 27.03 7.76 21.40
C GLY A 286 27.41 6.69 20.36
N ASP A 287 28.44 5.90 20.65
CA ASP A 287 28.92 4.80 19.78
C ASP A 287 27.89 3.68 19.56
N LYS A 288 26.81 3.64 20.33
CA LYS A 288 25.70 2.68 20.16
C LYS A 288 24.66 3.18 19.16
N GLY A 289 24.68 4.46 18.80
CA GLY A 289 23.82 5.05 17.78
C GLY A 289 24.39 4.92 16.36
N PRO A 290 23.66 5.35 15.33
CA PRO A 290 24.24 5.59 14.01
C PRO A 290 25.29 6.71 14.08
N VAL A 291 26.26 6.71 13.15
CA VAL A 291 27.21 7.82 13.04
C VAL A 291 26.46 9.11 12.72
N LEU A 292 26.72 10.14 13.52
CA LEU A 292 26.18 11.47 13.34
C LEU A 292 27.26 12.37 12.72
N LEU A 293 26.96 12.89 11.54
CA LEU A 293 27.72 13.95 10.89
C LEU A 293 27.10 15.31 11.22
N GLU A 294 27.93 16.33 11.35
CA GLU A 294 27.49 17.70 11.60
C GLU A 294 28.27 18.67 10.71
N THR A 295 27.59 19.67 10.19
CA THR A 295 28.19 20.83 9.52
C THR A 295 27.34 22.08 9.71
N GLU A 296 27.92 23.25 9.46
CA GLU A 296 27.19 24.51 9.34
C GLU A 296 27.35 25.04 7.91
N ILE A 297 26.24 25.48 7.32
CA ILE A 297 26.21 26.20 6.04
C ILE A 297 25.77 27.64 6.27
N GLY A 298 26.49 28.58 5.66
CA GLY A 298 26.21 30.01 5.66
C GLY A 298 25.94 30.55 4.25
N PRO A 299 25.70 31.86 4.09
CA PRO A 299 25.43 32.46 2.80
C PRO A 299 26.50 32.11 1.76
N GLY A 300 26.08 31.54 0.63
CA GLY A 300 26.97 31.11 -0.46
C GLY A 300 27.39 29.63 -0.42
N ASP A 301 27.16 28.94 0.70
CA ASP A 301 27.46 27.51 0.80
C ASP A 301 26.37 26.66 0.13
N ALA A 302 26.80 25.65 -0.62
CA ALA A 302 25.95 24.58 -1.16
C ALA A 302 26.31 23.24 -0.53
N LEU A 303 25.35 22.55 0.09
CA LEU A 303 25.54 21.22 0.66
C LEU A 303 24.92 20.15 -0.26
N LEU A 304 25.72 19.21 -0.73
CA LEU A 304 25.20 17.97 -1.30
C LEU A 304 24.63 17.10 -0.17
N SER A 305 23.31 16.94 -0.17
CA SER A 305 22.58 16.00 0.68
C SER A 305 22.05 14.84 -0.16
N ARG A 306 22.23 13.61 0.33
CA ARG A 306 21.68 12.41 -0.31
C ARG A 306 20.67 11.73 0.61
N SER A 307 19.78 10.97 -0.01
CA SER A 307 18.75 10.05 0.50
C SER A 307 19.21 9.03 1.56
N ALA A 308 19.79 9.50 2.66
CA ALA A 308 19.86 8.89 3.99
C ALA A 308 20.71 9.84 4.82
N GLY A 309 20.06 10.54 5.74
CA GLY A 309 20.72 11.47 6.65
C GLY A 309 19.85 12.69 6.92
N GLY A 310 19.05 12.60 7.98
CA GLY A 310 18.05 13.61 8.27
C GLY A 310 18.61 14.98 8.62
N ILE A 311 18.22 15.97 7.82
CA ILE A 311 18.57 17.36 8.04
C ILE A 311 17.77 17.89 9.24
N MET A 312 18.42 17.98 10.40
CA MET A 312 18.00 18.93 11.42
C MET A 312 18.58 20.29 11.08
N SER A 313 17.73 21.28 10.78
CA SER A 313 18.11 22.68 10.82
C SER A 313 17.87 23.26 12.19
N SER A 314 18.89 23.76 12.88
CA SER A 314 18.66 24.71 13.96
C SER A 314 19.34 26.01 13.56
N ALA A 315 18.54 27.05 13.26
CA ALA A 315 19.06 28.40 13.10
C ALA A 315 19.26 29.00 14.50
N SER A 316 20.47 28.95 15.05
CA SER A 316 20.84 29.80 16.19
C SER A 316 21.56 31.05 15.67
N THR A 317 20.84 32.16 15.59
CA THR A 317 21.46 33.48 15.43
C THR A 317 22.14 33.87 16.74
N ARG A 318 23.45 33.59 16.89
CA ARG A 318 24.24 34.38 17.86
C ARG A 318 24.34 35.80 17.31
N ALA A 319 23.77 36.75 18.04
CA ALA A 319 23.87 38.17 17.76
C ALA A 319 25.35 38.57 17.63
N ALA A 320 25.72 39.13 16.48
CA ALA A 320 27.01 39.77 16.29
C ALA A 320 27.05 41.03 17.16
N ARG A 321 27.93 41.06 18.17
CA ARG A 321 28.32 42.32 18.81
C ARG A 321 29.37 43.00 17.91
N CYS A 322 29.08 44.23 17.51
CA CYS A 322 29.97 45.10 16.75
C CYS A 322 31.04 45.78 17.64
N CYS A 323 32.15 46.15 16.96
CA CYS A 323 33.24 47.08 17.32
C CYS A 323 34.37 46.51 18.22
N SER A 324 35.68 46.68 17.95
CA SER A 324 36.50 47.39 16.94
C SER A 324 38.02 47.02 17.18
N PRO A 325 39.02 47.53 16.42
CA PRO A 325 40.26 46.80 16.06
C PRO A 325 41.51 47.10 16.94
N THR A 326 42.53 46.21 16.91
CA THR A 326 43.97 46.58 16.90
C THR A 326 44.92 45.35 16.76
N SER A 327 45.71 45.37 15.67
CA SER A 327 47.15 45.07 15.53
C SER A 327 47.79 43.68 15.79
N PRO A 328 48.96 43.39 15.15
CA PRO A 328 49.33 42.05 14.68
C PRO A 328 50.56 41.43 15.37
N GLY A 329 50.72 40.11 15.18
CA GLY A 329 52.03 39.43 15.14
C GLY A 329 52.25 38.33 16.18
N ARG A 330 52.41 37.08 15.72
CA ARG A 330 53.58 36.23 16.04
C ARG A 330 53.57 34.91 15.26
N THR A 331 54.79 34.47 15.03
CA THR A 331 55.27 33.53 14.02
C THR A 331 55.62 32.15 14.63
N ILE A 332 55.68 31.13 13.75
CA ILE A 332 56.59 29.96 13.75
C ILE A 332 56.27 28.79 14.71
N SER A 333 55.99 27.58 14.16
CA SER A 333 56.96 26.46 14.08
C SER A 333 56.34 25.13 13.56
N ARG A 334 56.91 24.59 12.47
CA ARG A 334 57.08 23.13 12.21
C ARG A 334 58.26 22.64 13.09
N PRO A 335 58.55 21.33 13.35
CA PRO A 335 58.43 20.12 12.49
C PRO A 335 58.12 18.82 13.35
N PRO A 336 58.43 17.53 13.02
CA PRO A 336 59.15 16.99 11.87
C PRO A 336 58.59 15.73 11.16
N SER A 337 59.17 15.54 9.98
CA SER A 337 59.16 14.38 9.08
C SER A 337 59.73 13.10 9.71
N TRP A 338 59.22 11.94 9.28
CA TRP A 338 59.94 10.67 9.36
C TRP A 338 60.02 9.98 7.99
N LYS A 339 61.23 9.58 7.63
CA LYS A 339 61.63 8.86 6.41
C LYS A 339 61.30 7.37 6.53
N GLY A 340 61.13 6.73 5.37
CA GLY A 340 60.67 5.35 5.23
C GLY A 340 61.66 4.25 5.61
N ALA A 341 61.14 3.02 5.58
CA ALA A 341 61.91 1.78 5.49
C ALA A 341 61.08 0.68 4.80
N ASP A 342 61.67 0.19 3.72
CA ASP A 342 61.70 -1.17 3.17
C ASP A 342 60.45 -1.95 2.76
N ALA A 343 60.43 -2.20 1.45
CA ALA A 343 59.70 -3.22 0.75
C ALA A 343 60.24 -4.62 1.09
N GLY A 344 59.44 -5.43 1.79
CA GLY A 344 59.62 -6.87 1.92
C GLY A 344 58.46 -7.61 1.28
N ARG A 345 58.70 -8.25 0.12
CA ARG A 345 57.78 -9.23 -0.48
C ARG A 345 57.53 -10.36 0.54
N ARG A 346 56.26 -10.67 0.84
CA ARG A 346 55.88 -11.92 1.51
C ARG A 346 54.98 -12.78 0.62
N ASP A 347 55.43 -14.00 0.50
CA ASP A 347 54.90 -15.17 -0.18
C ASP A 347 53.54 -15.62 0.42
N TRP A 348 52.56 -15.93 -0.44
CA TRP A 348 51.18 -16.28 -0.10
C TRP A 348 50.91 -17.80 -0.07
N SER A 349 51.92 -18.65 -0.02
CA SER A 349 51.77 -20.10 -0.16
C SER A 349 51.50 -20.93 1.12
N LYS A 350 50.86 -20.38 2.17
CA LYS A 350 50.47 -21.18 3.37
C LYS A 350 49.03 -20.97 3.86
N PRO A 351 48.28 -22.06 4.16
CA PRO A 351 46.92 -21.96 4.68
C PRO A 351 46.91 -21.64 6.19
N VAL A 352 46.09 -20.67 6.58
CA VAL A 352 45.87 -20.28 7.99
C VAL A 352 44.80 -21.19 8.62
N ARG A 353 45.15 -21.80 9.75
CA ARG A 353 44.31 -22.71 10.55
C ARG A 353 43.17 -21.96 11.26
N TRP A 354 41.99 -22.57 11.25
CA TRP A 354 40.82 -22.16 12.02
C TRP A 354 40.97 -22.53 13.51
N LEU A 355 40.75 -21.57 14.40
CA LEU A 355 40.68 -21.76 15.86
C LEU A 355 39.21 -21.86 16.30
N SER A 356 38.80 -23.07 16.67
CA SER A 356 37.54 -23.41 17.32
C SER A 356 37.38 -22.69 18.66
N HIS A 357 36.28 -21.97 18.86
CA HIS A 357 35.95 -21.33 20.13
C HIS A 357 35.27 -22.31 21.10
N ARG A 358 35.74 -22.27 22.34
CA ARG A 358 35.33 -23.11 23.47
C ARG A 358 33.96 -22.69 24.02
N HIS A 359 33.19 -23.69 24.45
CA HIS A 359 31.99 -23.54 25.26
C HIS A 359 32.30 -22.87 26.61
N VAL A 360 31.51 -21.87 26.98
CA VAL A 360 31.40 -21.35 28.34
C VAL A 360 30.03 -21.74 28.87
N THR A 361 30.01 -22.65 29.84
CA THR A 361 28.83 -23.04 30.61
C THR A 361 28.64 -22.10 31.80
N LEU A 362 27.51 -21.41 31.88
CA LEU A 362 27.08 -20.69 33.07
C LEU A 362 25.99 -21.50 33.78
N SER A 363 26.33 -21.99 34.97
CA SER A 363 25.44 -22.69 35.91
C SER A 363 24.54 -21.68 36.61
N VAL A 364 23.21 -21.83 36.49
CA VAL A 364 22.24 -21.11 37.33
C VAL A 364 21.65 -22.08 38.35
N ARG A 365 21.84 -21.76 39.63
CA ARG A 365 21.35 -22.49 40.80
C ARG A 365 19.84 -22.32 40.95
N ASN A 366 19.14 -23.45 41.08
CA ASN A 366 17.74 -23.57 41.48
C ASN A 366 17.44 -22.95 42.86
N ARG A 367 16.30 -22.25 42.98
CA ARG A 367 15.50 -22.19 44.23
C ARG A 367 14.01 -22.34 43.89
N PRO A 368 13.25 -23.18 44.63
CA PRO A 368 11.86 -23.48 44.33
C PRO A 368 10.91 -22.56 45.14
N PHE A 369 9.82 -22.09 44.55
CA PHE A 369 8.67 -21.59 45.32
C PHE A 369 7.33 -22.00 44.69
N ARG A 370 6.80 -23.08 45.28
CA ARG A 370 5.41 -23.41 45.64
C ARG A 370 4.27 -22.81 44.80
N ILE A 371 3.63 -23.72 44.06
CA ILE A 371 2.25 -23.64 43.57
C ILE A 371 1.30 -23.79 44.78
N ALA A 372 0.37 -22.87 44.95
CA ALA A 372 -0.81 -23.05 45.80
C ALA A 372 -2.06 -22.57 45.04
N LEU A 373 -2.96 -23.53 44.85
CA LEU A 373 -4.38 -23.49 44.52
C LEU A 373 -5.12 -22.15 44.65
N LEU A 374 -5.86 -21.79 43.59
CA LEU A 374 -7.25 -21.35 43.72
C LEU A 374 -8.00 -21.57 42.40
N SER A 375 -8.65 -22.73 42.33
CA SER A 375 -9.77 -23.00 41.44
C SER A 375 -11.03 -22.48 42.13
N LEU A 376 -11.73 -21.50 41.55
CA LEU A 376 -13.20 -21.32 41.56
C LEU A 376 -13.54 -19.91 41.02
N ALA A 377 -13.90 -19.83 39.73
CA ALA A 377 -14.83 -18.84 39.15
C ALA A 377 -14.96 -19.11 37.64
N LEU A 378 -15.49 -20.28 37.28
CA LEU A 378 -16.06 -20.51 35.96
C LEU A 378 -17.56 -20.33 36.12
N LEU A 379 -18.06 -19.13 35.83
CA LEU A 379 -19.39 -18.90 35.27
C LEU A 379 -19.48 -17.42 34.83
N SER A 380 -20.06 -17.19 33.66
CA SER A 380 -20.35 -15.89 33.01
C SER A 380 -19.17 -15.03 32.53
N LEU A 381 -18.66 -15.36 31.33
CA LEU A 381 -18.16 -14.35 30.39
C LEU A 381 -18.94 -14.50 29.09
N ALA A 382 -20.09 -13.82 29.04
CA ALA A 382 -20.60 -13.31 27.78
C ALA A 382 -19.48 -12.48 27.14
N GLY A 383 -19.28 -12.60 25.83
CA GLY A 383 -18.22 -11.93 25.09
C GLY A 383 -18.24 -10.43 25.31
N ALA A 384 -17.43 -9.94 26.25
CA ALA A 384 -17.11 -8.54 26.36
C ALA A 384 -16.09 -8.24 25.25
N ALA A 385 -16.49 -7.37 24.31
CA ALA A 385 -15.56 -6.75 23.38
C ALA A 385 -14.38 -6.13 24.16
N PRO A 386 -13.16 -6.13 23.60
CA PRO A 386 -12.03 -5.48 24.24
C PRO A 386 -12.40 -4.03 24.61
N PRO A 387 -11.93 -3.50 25.75
CA PRO A 387 -12.26 -2.16 26.18
C PRO A 387 -11.87 -1.16 25.09
N ALA A 388 -12.83 -0.33 24.69
CA ALA A 388 -12.65 0.67 23.65
C ALA A 388 -11.55 1.67 24.07
N ASN A 389 -10.67 2.00 23.13
CA ASN A 389 -9.67 3.04 23.34
C ASN A 389 -10.39 4.40 23.36
N PRO A 390 -10.33 5.18 24.45
CA PRO A 390 -11.14 6.40 24.63
C PRO A 390 -10.84 7.53 23.63
N ASP A 391 -9.74 7.43 22.85
CA ASP A 391 -9.34 8.40 21.83
C ASP A 391 -9.80 8.04 20.40
N GLU A 392 -10.58 6.97 20.22
CA GLU A 392 -11.01 6.54 18.88
C GLU A 392 -12.17 7.39 18.36
N ALA A 393 -12.01 7.96 17.16
CA ALA A 393 -13.01 8.83 16.53
C ALA A 393 -14.40 8.15 16.49
N PHE A 394 -15.41 8.88 16.95
CA PHE A 394 -16.75 8.37 17.20
C PHE A 394 -17.79 9.27 16.52
N SER A 395 -18.60 8.69 15.62
CA SER A 395 -19.55 9.44 14.78
C SER A 395 -20.93 8.78 14.79
N LEU A 396 -21.97 9.59 14.83
CA LEU A 396 -23.37 9.18 14.73
C LEU A 396 -23.95 9.75 13.43
N TYR A 397 -24.27 8.88 12.48
CA TYR A 397 -24.99 9.22 11.26
C TYR A 397 -26.49 9.05 11.54
N ALA A 398 -27.20 10.15 11.63
CA ALA A 398 -28.51 10.20 12.27
C ALA A 398 -29.66 10.40 11.27
N ASP A 399 -30.78 9.72 11.51
CA ASP A 399 -32.06 9.88 10.79
C ASP A 399 -32.06 9.57 9.28
N ALA A 400 -31.34 8.53 8.86
CA ALA A 400 -31.32 8.09 7.47
C ALA A 400 -32.41 7.06 7.14
N THR A 401 -32.77 6.95 5.86
CA THR A 401 -33.40 5.74 5.32
C THR A 401 -32.31 4.72 4.94
N VAL A 402 -32.24 3.60 5.66
CA VAL A 402 -31.20 2.59 5.51
C VAL A 402 -31.65 1.45 4.61
N ILE A 403 -30.91 1.24 3.53
CA ILE A 403 -30.97 0.08 2.63
C ILE A 403 -29.79 -0.81 3.02
N ASP A 404 -29.99 -1.82 3.85
CA ASP A 404 -28.87 -2.51 4.52
C ASP A 404 -28.05 -3.47 3.64
N GLY A 405 -28.43 -3.67 2.37
CA GLY A 405 -27.74 -4.53 1.41
C GLY A 405 -28.10 -6.01 1.49
N THR A 406 -28.95 -6.42 2.44
CA THR A 406 -29.36 -7.83 2.58
C THR A 406 -30.40 -8.26 1.55
N GLY A 407 -31.06 -7.29 0.91
CA GLY A 407 -32.26 -7.48 0.08
C GLY A 407 -33.56 -7.19 0.82
N ALA A 408 -33.51 -6.89 2.13
CA ALA A 408 -34.66 -6.46 2.90
C ALA A 408 -35.15 -5.06 2.45
N PRO A 409 -36.45 -4.74 2.68
CA PRO A 409 -36.98 -3.40 2.41
C PRO A 409 -36.22 -2.29 3.15
N PRO A 410 -36.12 -1.07 2.57
CA PRO A 410 -35.50 0.07 3.24
C PRO A 410 -36.17 0.40 4.57
N ARG A 411 -35.36 0.77 5.58
CA ARG A 411 -35.82 1.15 6.92
C ARG A 411 -35.66 2.65 7.13
N ALA A 412 -36.76 3.38 7.27
CA ALA A 412 -36.73 4.82 7.55
C ALA A 412 -36.29 5.13 8.99
N HIS A 413 -35.84 6.37 9.21
CA HIS A 413 -35.52 6.94 10.52
C HIS A 413 -34.57 6.05 11.35
N GLN A 414 -33.42 5.72 10.78
CA GLN A 414 -32.40 4.92 11.45
C GLN A 414 -31.16 5.76 11.77
N ASP A 415 -30.56 5.46 12.91
CA ASP A 415 -29.24 5.93 13.30
C ASP A 415 -28.20 4.84 13.06
N ILE A 416 -27.01 5.23 12.62
CA ILE A 416 -25.83 4.36 12.46
C ILE A 416 -24.70 4.95 13.31
N LEU A 417 -24.30 4.19 14.33
CA LEU A 417 -23.20 4.56 15.21
C LEU A 417 -21.91 3.91 14.73
N VAL A 418 -20.88 4.73 14.50
CA VAL A 418 -19.56 4.30 14.03
C VAL A 418 -18.50 4.67 15.07
N ARG A 419 -17.65 3.69 15.42
CA ARG A 419 -16.47 3.89 16.26
C ARG A 419 -15.24 3.34 15.54
N GLY A 420 -14.23 4.18 15.36
CA GLY A 420 -13.06 3.83 14.58
C GLY A 420 -13.44 3.41 13.17
N GLN A 421 -13.16 2.15 12.83
CA GLN A 421 -13.45 1.61 11.50
C GLN A 421 -14.75 0.81 11.40
N ARG A 422 -15.49 0.62 12.50
CA ARG A 422 -16.60 -0.35 12.57
C ARG A 422 -17.94 0.30 12.94
N ILE A 423 -19.00 -0.31 12.44
CA ILE A 423 -20.37 -0.04 12.84
C ILE A 423 -20.59 -0.69 14.20
N VAL A 424 -20.99 0.10 15.20
CA VAL A 424 -21.26 -0.36 16.56
C VAL A 424 -22.73 -0.72 16.73
N ALA A 425 -23.62 0.09 16.17
CA ALA A 425 -25.07 -0.09 16.29
C ALA A 425 -25.80 0.51 15.09
N VAL A 426 -26.95 -0.09 14.76
CA VAL A 426 -27.93 0.42 13.82
C VAL A 426 -29.30 0.26 14.48
N ALA A 427 -30.03 1.35 14.71
CA ALA A 427 -31.31 1.30 15.44
C ALA A 427 -32.22 2.47 15.04
N PRO A 428 -33.51 2.45 15.42
CA PRO A 428 -34.39 3.60 15.22
C PRO A 428 -33.81 4.90 15.78
N HIS A 429 -34.13 6.01 15.13
CA HIS A 429 -33.61 7.33 15.47
C HIS A 429 -33.78 7.65 16.96
N GLY A 430 -32.69 8.08 17.61
CA GLY A 430 -32.70 8.49 19.02
C GLY A 430 -32.74 7.34 20.03
N THR A 431 -32.62 6.08 19.60
CA THR A 431 -32.69 4.91 20.50
C THR A 431 -31.32 4.29 20.85
N ILE A 432 -30.24 4.70 20.18
CA ILE A 432 -28.89 4.16 20.45
C ILE A 432 -28.33 4.75 21.74
N ALA A 433 -28.20 3.92 22.77
CA ALA A 433 -27.53 4.28 24.02
C ALA A 433 -26.01 4.48 23.82
N GLY A 434 -25.42 5.44 24.52
CA GLY A 434 -23.97 5.68 24.50
C GLY A 434 -23.45 6.38 23.23
N ALA A 435 -24.34 7.05 22.48
CA ALA A 435 -23.97 7.95 21.39
C ALA A 435 -23.52 9.35 21.88
N ASP A 436 -23.57 9.60 23.19
CA ASP A 436 -23.14 10.86 23.81
C ASP A 436 -21.66 11.15 23.48
N GLY A 437 -21.38 12.37 23.02
CA GLY A 437 -20.04 12.77 22.59
C GLY A 437 -19.63 12.32 21.18
N ALA A 438 -20.47 11.55 20.47
CA ALA A 438 -20.24 11.26 19.05
C ALA A 438 -20.39 12.53 18.19
N LYS A 439 -19.53 12.69 17.18
CA LYS A 439 -19.76 13.69 16.13
C LYS A 439 -21.05 13.33 15.40
N ARG A 440 -22.08 14.16 15.51
CA ARG A 440 -23.36 13.95 14.85
C ARG A 440 -23.33 14.44 13.41
N ILE A 441 -23.82 13.62 12.49
CA ILE A 441 -24.04 13.92 11.08
C ILE A 441 -25.52 13.70 10.82
N ASP A 442 -26.25 14.77 10.51
CA ASP A 442 -27.68 14.69 10.18
C ASP A 442 -27.87 14.22 8.74
N LEU A 443 -28.58 13.11 8.58
CA LEU A 443 -28.92 12.49 7.31
C LEU A 443 -30.44 12.47 7.08
N SER A 444 -31.20 13.33 7.78
CA SER A 444 -32.65 13.46 7.61
C SER A 444 -33.03 13.56 6.12
N GLY A 445 -33.86 12.64 5.65
CA GLY A 445 -34.30 12.59 4.24
C GLY A 445 -33.27 12.06 3.24
N ARG A 446 -32.12 11.52 3.69
CA ARG A 446 -31.09 10.91 2.85
C ARG A 446 -31.19 9.39 2.94
N PHE A 447 -30.58 8.72 1.96
CA PHE A 447 -30.53 7.28 1.86
C PHE A 447 -29.12 6.78 2.16
N VAL A 448 -29.02 5.66 2.87
CA VAL A 448 -27.75 5.02 3.18
C VAL A 448 -27.76 3.57 2.74
N MET A 449 -26.72 3.15 2.01
CA MET A 449 -26.53 1.76 1.58
C MET A 449 -25.07 1.32 1.73
N PRO A 450 -24.74 0.02 1.78
CA PRO A 450 -23.35 -0.41 1.88
C PRO A 450 -22.52 0.10 0.70
N GLY A 451 -21.22 0.25 0.91
CA GLY A 451 -20.29 0.59 -0.14
C GLY A 451 -20.27 -0.49 -1.22
N LEU A 452 -20.17 -0.06 -2.48
CA LEU A 452 -20.15 -0.96 -3.63
C LEU A 452 -18.86 -1.78 -3.66
N ILE A 453 -18.95 -2.96 -4.27
CA ILE A 453 -17.84 -3.88 -4.47
C ILE A 453 -17.79 -4.24 -5.96
N ASP A 454 -16.77 -3.77 -6.66
CA ASP A 454 -16.51 -4.21 -8.04
C ASP A 454 -15.74 -5.53 -8.01
N THR A 455 -16.36 -6.61 -8.50
CA THR A 455 -15.79 -7.95 -8.43
C THR A 455 -14.93 -8.33 -9.63
N HIS A 456 -14.61 -7.41 -10.54
CA HIS A 456 -13.70 -7.74 -11.64
C HIS A 456 -12.99 -6.51 -12.17
N VAL A 457 -11.81 -6.21 -11.62
CA VAL A 457 -10.96 -5.11 -12.09
C VAL A 457 -9.57 -5.60 -12.49
N HIS A 458 -8.89 -4.76 -13.25
CA HIS A 458 -7.47 -4.83 -13.57
C HIS A 458 -6.88 -3.43 -13.38
N LEU A 459 -5.93 -3.30 -12.46
CA LEU A 459 -5.30 -2.06 -12.04
C LEU A 459 -3.88 -1.88 -12.60
N ALA A 460 -3.15 -2.96 -12.87
CA ALA A 460 -1.71 -2.96 -13.13
C ALA A 460 -1.27 -3.93 -14.25
N THR A 461 -2.07 -4.05 -15.32
CA THR A 461 -1.67 -4.73 -16.58
C THR A 461 -1.83 -3.82 -17.81
N PRO A 462 -0.73 -3.32 -18.40
CA PRO A 462 0.63 -3.33 -17.86
C PRO A 462 0.74 -2.47 -16.58
N PRO A 463 1.81 -2.63 -15.77
CA PRO A 463 1.99 -1.84 -14.56
C PRO A 463 2.05 -0.33 -14.85
N ASP A 464 1.09 0.42 -14.32
CA ASP A 464 0.99 1.88 -14.41
C ASP A 464 0.36 2.41 -13.11
N ASP A 465 1.20 2.91 -12.20
CA ASP A 465 0.78 3.34 -10.86
C ASP A 465 -0.10 4.61 -10.91
N ASP A 466 0.17 5.53 -11.84
CA ASP A 466 -0.60 6.77 -11.97
C ASP A 466 -2.02 6.47 -12.45
N ARG A 467 -2.14 5.60 -13.46
CA ARG A 467 -3.43 5.12 -13.95
C ARG A 467 -4.19 4.34 -12.87
N ALA A 468 -3.52 3.42 -12.17
CA ALA A 468 -4.13 2.66 -11.10
C ALA A 468 -4.69 3.57 -9.98
N ARG A 469 -3.92 4.57 -9.54
CA ARG A 469 -4.35 5.54 -8.52
C ARG A 469 -5.51 6.39 -8.99
N ALA A 470 -5.55 6.77 -10.28
CA ALA A 470 -6.66 7.53 -10.84
C ALA A 470 -7.95 6.71 -10.88
N ILE A 471 -7.88 5.45 -11.31
CA ILE A 471 -9.01 4.49 -11.27
C ILE A 471 -9.49 4.31 -9.83
N LEU A 472 -8.59 4.04 -8.89
CA LEU A 472 -8.93 3.82 -7.48
C LEU A 472 -9.56 5.06 -6.82
N ARG A 473 -9.10 6.27 -7.20
CA ARG A 473 -9.70 7.54 -6.77
C ARG A 473 -11.12 7.68 -7.29
N ARG A 474 -11.34 7.47 -8.59
CA ARG A 474 -12.68 7.48 -9.21
C ARG A 474 -13.61 6.47 -8.54
N ASN A 475 -13.09 5.26 -8.30
CA ASN A 475 -13.81 4.18 -7.64
C ASN A 475 -14.25 4.59 -6.23
N LEU A 476 -13.34 5.07 -5.39
CA LEU A 476 -13.68 5.42 -4.01
C LEU A 476 -14.73 6.54 -3.95
N TYR A 477 -14.50 7.66 -4.64
CA TYR A 477 -15.44 8.78 -4.61
C TYR A 477 -16.76 8.50 -5.32
N GLY A 478 -16.78 7.52 -6.23
CA GLY A 478 -17.97 7.01 -6.90
C GLY A 478 -18.72 5.91 -6.16
N GLY A 479 -18.31 5.59 -4.92
CA GLY A 479 -19.03 4.67 -4.03
C GLY A 479 -18.47 3.26 -3.93
N VAL A 480 -17.35 2.95 -4.57
CA VAL A 480 -16.70 1.64 -4.47
C VAL A 480 -15.78 1.63 -3.25
N THR A 481 -16.05 0.72 -2.31
CA THR A 481 -15.26 0.61 -1.06
C THR A 481 -14.35 -0.60 -1.02
N ALA A 482 -14.58 -1.59 -1.89
CA ALA A 482 -13.68 -2.71 -2.13
C ALA A 482 -13.68 -3.12 -3.61
N VAL A 483 -12.58 -3.70 -4.08
CA VAL A 483 -12.45 -4.25 -5.44
C VAL A 483 -11.83 -5.64 -5.41
N ARG A 484 -12.16 -6.44 -6.43
CA ARG A 484 -11.54 -7.73 -6.71
C ARG A 484 -10.68 -7.64 -7.96
N ASP A 485 -9.37 -7.68 -7.78
CA ASP A 485 -8.38 -7.64 -8.85
C ASP A 485 -8.05 -9.06 -9.33
N MET A 486 -8.24 -9.32 -10.62
CA MET A 486 -8.40 -10.69 -11.12
C MET A 486 -7.13 -11.31 -11.69
N ALA A 487 -6.22 -10.51 -12.23
CA ALA A 487 -4.91 -10.95 -12.69
C ALA A 487 -4.04 -9.75 -13.10
N ASP A 488 -3.07 -9.39 -12.26
CA ASP A 488 -2.13 -8.31 -12.49
C ASP A 488 -0.73 -8.64 -11.97
N ASP A 489 0.22 -7.71 -12.17
CA ASP A 489 1.45 -7.71 -11.40
C ASP A 489 1.14 -7.41 -9.93
N VAL A 490 1.25 -8.43 -9.07
CA VAL A 490 0.88 -8.27 -7.66
C VAL A 490 1.82 -7.36 -6.89
N ARG A 491 3.01 -7.04 -7.41
CA ARG A 491 3.98 -6.17 -6.70
C ARG A 491 3.42 -4.75 -6.52
N PRO A 492 3.03 -4.02 -7.59
CA PRO A 492 2.33 -2.74 -7.44
C PRO A 492 0.96 -2.88 -6.78
N VAL A 493 0.19 -3.92 -7.09
CA VAL A 493 -1.15 -4.11 -6.47
C VAL A 493 -1.06 -4.29 -4.96
N ALA A 494 -0.07 -5.03 -4.45
CA ALA A 494 0.16 -5.21 -3.02
C ALA A 494 0.51 -3.88 -2.34
N GLU A 495 1.34 -3.04 -2.98
CA GLU A 495 1.70 -1.72 -2.45
C GLU A 495 0.50 -0.76 -2.46
N LEU A 496 -0.32 -0.78 -3.51
CA LEU A 496 -1.59 -0.04 -3.57
C LEU A 496 -2.55 -0.52 -2.48
N GLY A 497 -2.66 -1.83 -2.27
CA GLY A 497 -3.49 -2.44 -1.22
C GLY A 497 -3.04 -2.00 0.17
N ARG A 498 -1.73 -2.04 0.44
CA ARG A 498 -1.13 -1.52 1.69
C ARG A 498 -1.45 -0.04 1.89
N ALA A 499 -1.23 0.79 0.87
CA ALA A 499 -1.49 2.23 0.92
C ALA A 499 -2.98 2.54 1.15
N ALA A 500 -3.88 1.77 0.54
CA ALA A 500 -5.33 1.90 0.70
C ALA A 500 -5.78 1.53 2.13
N LEU A 501 -5.22 0.46 2.71
CA LEU A 501 -5.50 0.03 4.09
C LEU A 501 -4.93 1.00 5.12
N ALA A 502 -3.77 1.61 4.84
CA ALA A 502 -3.14 2.62 5.69
C ALA A 502 -3.82 4.00 5.58
N GLY A 503 -4.74 4.20 4.64
CA GLY A 503 -5.39 5.48 4.38
C GLY A 503 -4.45 6.54 3.79
N GLU A 504 -3.36 6.10 3.15
CA GLU A 504 -2.37 6.96 2.49
C GLU A 504 -2.86 7.47 1.13
N ILE A 505 -3.78 6.74 0.51
CA ILE A 505 -4.48 7.11 -0.71
C ILE A 505 -6.00 6.96 -0.56
N ALA A 506 -6.74 7.75 -1.33
CA ALA A 506 -8.18 7.60 -1.49
C ALA A 506 -8.46 6.45 -2.47
N ALA A 507 -8.59 5.23 -1.95
CA ALA A 507 -8.81 4.02 -2.73
C ALA A 507 -9.75 3.04 -2.00
N PRO A 508 -10.50 2.18 -2.71
CA PRO A 508 -11.15 1.00 -2.12
C PRO A 508 -10.14 0.03 -1.49
N ASP A 509 -10.60 -0.91 -0.67
CA ASP A 509 -9.81 -2.07 -0.27
C ASP A 509 -9.59 -2.98 -1.49
N ILE A 510 -8.39 -3.55 -1.64
CA ILE A 510 -8.02 -4.33 -2.84
C ILE A 510 -7.82 -5.79 -2.44
N HIS A 511 -8.66 -6.67 -2.99
CA HIS A 511 -8.55 -8.12 -2.86
C HIS A 511 -8.09 -8.69 -4.19
N TYR A 512 -6.85 -9.17 -4.27
CA TYR A 512 -6.25 -9.57 -5.54
C TYR A 512 -5.96 -11.08 -5.60
N ALA A 513 -5.87 -11.60 -6.81
CA ALA A 513 -5.57 -13.00 -7.08
C ALA A 513 -4.13 -13.22 -7.56
N ALA A 514 -3.63 -14.42 -7.29
CA ALA A 514 -2.49 -15.00 -8.01
C ALA A 514 -3.01 -15.94 -9.10
N LEU A 515 -2.53 -15.81 -10.33
CA LEU A 515 -3.03 -16.58 -11.46
C LEU A 515 -2.31 -17.92 -11.62
N MET A 516 -3.09 -18.96 -11.93
CA MET A 516 -2.62 -20.29 -12.33
C MET A 516 -3.24 -20.68 -13.67
N ALA A 517 -2.40 -21.07 -14.63
CA ALA A 517 -2.80 -21.47 -15.97
C ALA A 517 -1.87 -22.58 -16.51
N GLY A 518 -2.26 -23.20 -17.61
CA GLY A 518 -1.41 -24.15 -18.32
C GLY A 518 -0.18 -23.46 -18.94
N PRO A 519 0.92 -24.19 -19.17
CA PRO A 519 2.13 -23.61 -19.75
C PRO A 519 1.96 -22.85 -21.09
N PRO A 520 1.09 -23.25 -22.04
CA PRO A 520 0.94 -22.53 -23.31
C PRO A 520 0.52 -21.06 -23.16
N PHE A 521 -0.38 -20.77 -22.21
CA PHE A 521 -0.87 -19.42 -21.91
C PHE A 521 0.23 -18.39 -21.58
N PHE A 522 1.41 -18.83 -21.15
CA PHE A 522 2.50 -17.95 -20.72
C PHE A 522 3.26 -17.27 -21.87
N GLN A 523 2.77 -17.44 -23.10
CA GLN A 523 3.17 -16.65 -24.27
C GLN A 523 2.27 -15.41 -24.48
N ASP A 524 1.17 -15.26 -23.74
CA ASP A 524 0.27 -14.10 -23.86
C ASP A 524 1.03 -12.80 -23.50
N PRO A 525 0.99 -11.75 -24.35
CA PRO A 525 1.69 -10.49 -24.10
C PRO A 525 1.36 -9.85 -22.75
N ARG A 526 0.13 -10.03 -22.25
CA ARG A 526 -0.29 -9.52 -20.95
C ARG A 526 0.46 -10.22 -19.82
N VAL A 527 0.62 -11.54 -19.92
CA VAL A 527 1.39 -12.35 -18.96
C VAL A 527 2.87 -11.97 -18.99
N LEU A 528 3.43 -11.69 -20.16
CA LEU A 528 4.80 -11.19 -20.29
C LEU A 528 4.97 -9.83 -19.60
N ALA A 529 4.02 -8.91 -19.76
CA ALA A 529 4.06 -7.59 -19.14
C ALA A 529 4.03 -7.66 -17.60
N VAL A 530 3.18 -8.51 -17.02
CA VAL A 530 3.05 -8.63 -15.55
C VAL A 530 4.12 -9.47 -14.87
N THR A 531 4.95 -10.19 -15.65
CA THR A 531 6.05 -11.01 -15.14
C THR A 531 7.43 -10.43 -15.43
N LEU A 532 7.51 -9.16 -15.88
CA LEU A 532 8.78 -8.49 -16.12
C LEU A 532 9.73 -8.58 -14.92
N GLY A 533 10.97 -8.98 -15.21
CA GLY A 533 12.01 -9.25 -14.20
C GLY A 533 12.01 -10.67 -13.63
N VAL A 534 11.09 -11.54 -14.08
CA VAL A 534 11.01 -12.95 -13.70
C VAL A 534 10.75 -13.80 -14.95
N THR A 535 11.07 -15.10 -14.91
CA THR A 535 10.68 -16.01 -16.00
C THR A 535 9.15 -16.19 -15.99
N PRO A 536 8.43 -15.96 -17.11
CA PRO A 536 7.00 -16.22 -17.20
C PRO A 536 6.65 -17.64 -16.75
N GLY A 537 5.61 -17.77 -15.93
CA GLY A 537 5.18 -19.06 -15.39
C GLY A 537 5.93 -19.53 -14.15
N LYS A 538 6.97 -18.78 -13.73
CA LYS A 538 7.74 -19.06 -12.50
C LYS A 538 7.55 -18.03 -11.40
N ALA A 539 6.89 -16.91 -11.69
CA ALA A 539 6.56 -15.91 -10.68
C ALA A 539 5.49 -16.48 -9.72
N PRO A 540 5.64 -16.32 -8.39
CA PRO A 540 4.64 -16.79 -7.41
C PRO A 540 3.20 -16.33 -7.67
N TRP A 541 3.01 -15.19 -8.33
CA TRP A 541 1.69 -14.62 -8.67
C TRP A 541 1.16 -14.99 -10.06
N MET A 542 1.96 -15.65 -10.90
CA MET A 542 1.64 -15.94 -12.29
C MET A 542 2.34 -17.27 -12.66
N GLN A 543 1.71 -18.38 -12.25
CA GLN A 543 2.33 -19.71 -12.25
C GLN A 543 1.81 -20.63 -13.35
N ALA A 544 2.74 -21.23 -14.09
CA ALA A 544 2.42 -22.30 -15.04
C ALA A 544 2.30 -23.62 -14.30
N ILE A 545 1.15 -24.28 -14.45
CA ILE A 545 0.84 -25.53 -13.75
C ILE A 545 0.76 -26.69 -14.74
N ASP A 546 1.55 -27.73 -14.49
CA ASP A 546 1.50 -29.01 -15.20
C ASP A 546 1.56 -30.20 -14.21
N ASP A 547 1.66 -31.42 -14.73
CA ASP A 547 1.60 -32.66 -13.93
C ASP A 547 2.77 -32.86 -12.99
N ARG A 548 3.86 -32.13 -13.23
CA ARG A 548 5.07 -32.19 -12.43
C ARG A 548 5.08 -31.09 -11.37
N THR A 549 4.12 -30.17 -11.39
CA THR A 549 4.03 -29.10 -10.41
C THR A 549 3.63 -29.66 -9.04
N ASP A 550 4.44 -29.39 -8.02
CA ASP A 550 4.03 -29.56 -6.63
C ASP A 550 3.01 -28.49 -6.26
N LEU A 551 1.72 -28.85 -6.33
CA LEU A 551 0.62 -27.95 -6.06
C LEU A 551 0.63 -27.40 -4.63
N ARG A 552 1.16 -28.16 -3.65
CA ARG A 552 1.26 -27.66 -2.27
C ARG A 552 2.16 -26.42 -2.24
N THR A 553 3.36 -26.55 -2.81
CA THR A 553 4.31 -25.46 -2.89
C THR A 553 3.79 -24.32 -3.76
N ALA A 554 3.17 -24.61 -4.92
CA ALA A 554 2.62 -23.60 -5.81
C ALA A 554 1.56 -22.72 -5.14
N VAL A 555 0.59 -23.35 -4.45
CA VAL A 555 -0.46 -22.64 -3.69
C VAL A 555 0.14 -21.85 -2.53
N THR A 556 1.12 -22.42 -1.82
CA THR A 556 1.80 -21.72 -0.72
C THR A 556 2.56 -20.47 -1.21
N LEU A 557 3.26 -20.57 -2.35
CA LEU A 557 3.95 -19.44 -2.97
C LEU A 557 2.96 -18.35 -3.41
N ALA A 558 1.84 -18.74 -4.03
CA ALA A 558 0.78 -17.81 -4.42
C ALA A 558 0.26 -17.02 -3.21
N ARG A 559 -0.06 -17.71 -2.12
CA ARG A 559 -0.50 -17.08 -0.86
C ARG A 559 0.58 -16.20 -0.24
N GLY A 560 1.85 -16.55 -0.40
CA GLY A 560 3.01 -15.76 0.05
C GLY A 560 3.12 -14.38 -0.61
N THR A 561 2.38 -14.13 -1.69
CA THR A 561 2.30 -12.80 -2.33
C THR A 561 1.26 -11.88 -1.68
N SER A 562 0.63 -12.32 -0.59
CA SER A 562 -0.52 -11.68 0.06
C SER A 562 -1.79 -11.61 -0.82
N ALA A 563 -1.81 -12.33 -1.94
CA ALA A 563 -3.03 -12.58 -2.69
C ALA A 563 -4.09 -13.24 -1.79
N THR A 564 -5.35 -12.98 -2.10
CA THR A 564 -6.54 -13.44 -1.36
C THR A 564 -7.26 -14.62 -2.02
N ALA A 565 -6.91 -14.92 -3.28
CA ALA A 565 -7.39 -16.09 -4.01
C ALA A 565 -6.39 -16.55 -5.07
N ILE A 566 -6.64 -17.74 -5.62
CA ILE A 566 -6.10 -18.19 -6.91
C ILE A 566 -7.10 -17.85 -8.01
N LYS A 567 -6.63 -17.26 -9.10
CA LYS A 567 -7.36 -17.19 -10.36
C LYS A 567 -6.97 -18.37 -11.24
N ILE A 568 -7.87 -19.33 -11.43
CA ILE A 568 -7.72 -20.36 -12.46
C ILE A 568 -8.06 -19.72 -13.81
N TYR A 569 -7.12 -19.80 -14.75
CA TYR A 569 -7.26 -19.25 -16.09
C TYR A 569 -7.12 -20.34 -17.16
N ALA A 570 -6.38 -20.10 -18.24
CA ALA A 570 -6.43 -20.87 -19.48
C ALA A 570 -5.61 -22.16 -19.47
N ASP A 571 -5.88 -23.02 -20.44
CA ASP A 571 -5.08 -24.18 -20.87
C ASP A 571 -4.83 -25.25 -19.81
N LEU A 572 -5.78 -25.39 -18.87
CA LEU A 572 -5.72 -26.41 -17.83
C LEU A 572 -6.72 -27.55 -18.14
N PRO A 573 -6.29 -28.83 -18.06
CA PRO A 573 -7.21 -29.96 -18.14
C PRO A 573 -8.03 -30.11 -16.84
N PRO A 574 -9.23 -30.74 -16.90
CA PRO A 574 -10.18 -30.79 -15.78
C PRO A 574 -9.57 -31.33 -14.47
N ARG A 575 -8.68 -32.33 -14.60
CA ARG A 575 -7.99 -32.92 -13.44
C ARG A 575 -7.06 -31.94 -12.72
N LEU A 576 -6.41 -31.02 -13.42
CA LEU A 576 -5.55 -30.00 -12.80
C LEU A 576 -6.40 -28.89 -12.19
N VAL A 577 -7.49 -28.47 -12.84
CA VAL A 577 -8.46 -27.53 -12.23
C VAL A 577 -8.97 -28.09 -10.90
N LYS A 578 -9.40 -29.35 -10.88
CA LYS A 578 -9.84 -30.03 -9.64
C LYS A 578 -8.74 -30.12 -8.59
N ALA A 579 -7.50 -30.44 -8.99
CA ALA A 579 -6.38 -30.59 -8.06
C ALA A 579 -5.94 -29.24 -7.46
N ILE A 580 -5.88 -28.18 -8.27
CA ILE A 580 -5.61 -26.81 -7.82
C ILE A 580 -6.68 -26.39 -6.82
N THR A 581 -7.97 -26.58 -7.14
CA THR A 581 -9.05 -26.16 -6.25
C THR A 581 -9.03 -26.90 -4.92
N ALA A 582 -8.86 -28.22 -4.95
CA ALA A 582 -8.77 -29.02 -3.73
C ALA A 582 -7.58 -28.58 -2.84
N GLU A 583 -6.41 -28.32 -3.42
CA GLU A 583 -5.23 -27.88 -2.67
C GLU A 583 -5.36 -26.45 -2.15
N ALA A 584 -5.94 -25.53 -2.94
CA ALA A 584 -6.25 -24.17 -2.51
C ALA A 584 -7.16 -24.16 -1.28
N HIS A 585 -8.28 -24.89 -1.35
CA HIS A 585 -9.21 -25.01 -0.23
C HIS A 585 -8.60 -25.70 0.99
N ARG A 586 -7.73 -26.71 0.80
CA ARG A 586 -6.95 -27.33 1.88
C ARG A 586 -6.06 -26.32 2.61
N GLN A 587 -5.60 -25.27 1.92
CA GLN A 587 -4.81 -24.18 2.50
C GLN A 587 -5.65 -22.95 2.90
N HIS A 588 -6.98 -23.08 2.96
CA HIS A 588 -7.93 -22.00 3.23
C HIS A 588 -7.81 -20.81 2.26
N PHE A 589 -7.57 -21.12 0.99
CA PHE A 589 -7.39 -20.14 -0.07
C PHE A 589 -8.51 -20.25 -1.09
N ARG A 590 -9.11 -19.12 -1.47
CA ARG A 590 -10.24 -19.10 -2.40
C ARG A 590 -9.80 -19.34 -3.83
N VAL A 591 -10.74 -19.78 -4.66
CA VAL A 591 -10.54 -20.03 -6.08
C VAL A 591 -11.58 -19.27 -6.88
N TRP A 592 -11.09 -18.32 -7.66
CA TRP A 592 -11.86 -17.64 -8.68
C TRP A 592 -11.47 -18.23 -10.03
N ALA A 593 -12.41 -18.50 -10.92
CA ALA A 593 -12.12 -19.15 -12.19
C ALA A 593 -12.62 -18.33 -13.37
N HIS A 594 -11.89 -18.39 -14.47
CA HIS A 594 -12.39 -17.98 -15.77
C HIS A 594 -13.36 -19.05 -16.28
N SER A 595 -14.47 -18.69 -16.92
CA SER A 595 -15.40 -19.69 -17.48
C SER A 595 -14.83 -20.41 -18.71
N ALA A 596 -13.95 -19.75 -19.47
CA ALA A 596 -13.25 -20.33 -20.62
C ALA A 596 -11.81 -20.71 -20.21
N VAL A 597 -11.67 -21.79 -19.46
CA VAL A 597 -10.36 -22.37 -19.09
C VAL A 597 -9.76 -23.08 -20.29
N PHE A 598 -10.51 -24.04 -20.87
CA PHE A 598 -10.08 -24.92 -21.95
C PHE A 598 -8.82 -25.77 -21.62
N PRO A 599 -8.78 -27.05 -22.03
CA PRO A 599 -9.90 -27.84 -22.55
C PRO A 599 -10.98 -28.14 -21.50
N THR A 600 -10.85 -27.65 -20.26
CA THR A 600 -11.85 -27.82 -19.20
C THR A 600 -13.18 -27.14 -19.56
N ARG A 601 -14.29 -27.88 -19.40
CA ARG A 601 -15.67 -27.38 -19.60
C ARG A 601 -16.12 -26.51 -18.42
N PRO A 602 -17.02 -25.53 -18.62
CA PRO A 602 -17.61 -24.77 -17.52
C PRO A 602 -18.18 -25.65 -16.39
N ALA A 603 -18.88 -26.75 -16.73
CA ALA A 603 -19.41 -27.68 -15.74
C ALA A 603 -18.31 -28.32 -14.87
N ASP A 604 -17.14 -28.62 -15.44
CA ASP A 604 -16.02 -29.20 -14.70
C ASP A 604 -15.36 -28.18 -13.77
N VAL A 605 -15.30 -26.90 -14.17
CA VAL A 605 -14.84 -25.80 -13.31
C VAL A 605 -15.74 -25.65 -12.08
N ILE A 606 -17.06 -25.69 -12.28
CA ILE A 606 -18.04 -25.60 -11.20
C ILE A 606 -17.98 -26.86 -10.32
N ALA A 607 -17.90 -28.06 -10.92
CA ALA A 607 -17.79 -29.32 -10.19
C ALA A 607 -16.48 -29.44 -9.39
N ALA A 608 -15.41 -28.76 -9.82
CA ALA A 608 -14.17 -28.65 -9.06
C ALA A 608 -14.33 -27.82 -7.78
N GLY A 609 -15.39 -27.02 -7.66
CA GLY A 609 -15.70 -26.21 -6.48
C GLY A 609 -15.14 -24.79 -6.54
N ALA A 610 -15.02 -24.18 -7.73
CA ALA A 610 -14.66 -22.77 -7.80
C ALA A 610 -15.66 -21.90 -6.99
N ASP A 611 -15.13 -21.02 -6.14
CA ASP A 611 -15.94 -20.13 -5.28
C ASP A 611 -16.67 -19.08 -6.11
N THR A 612 -16.05 -18.60 -7.18
CA THR A 612 -16.65 -17.66 -8.13
C THR A 612 -16.18 -17.95 -9.54
N VAL A 613 -17.08 -17.81 -10.50
CA VAL A 613 -16.81 -18.00 -11.92
C VAL A 613 -17.15 -16.71 -12.68
N SER A 614 -16.23 -16.22 -13.51
CA SER A 614 -16.36 -14.95 -14.23
C SER A 614 -16.80 -15.13 -15.69
N HIS A 615 -17.50 -14.10 -16.19
CA HIS A 615 -17.97 -13.94 -17.57
C HIS A 615 -19.09 -14.91 -17.96
N VAL A 616 -20.32 -14.44 -17.80
CA VAL A 616 -21.54 -15.18 -18.17
C VAL A 616 -21.56 -15.63 -19.63
N CYS A 617 -21.02 -14.81 -20.55
CA CYS A 617 -20.89 -15.15 -21.96
C CYS A 617 -20.17 -16.50 -22.17
N TYR A 618 -19.07 -16.72 -21.44
CA TYR A 618 -18.24 -17.91 -21.62
C TYR A 618 -18.85 -19.18 -21.00
N LEU A 619 -19.88 -19.07 -20.16
CA LEU A 619 -20.65 -20.25 -19.74
C LEU A 619 -21.34 -20.94 -20.92
N ALA A 620 -21.61 -20.21 -22.00
CA ALA A 620 -22.22 -20.75 -23.20
C ALA A 620 -21.35 -21.77 -23.94
N TYR A 621 -20.02 -21.81 -23.73
CA TYR A 621 -19.21 -22.91 -24.25
C TYR A 621 -19.63 -24.29 -23.73
N GLN A 622 -20.48 -24.35 -22.69
CA GLN A 622 -21.06 -25.59 -22.20
C GLN A 622 -21.88 -26.35 -23.26
N VAL A 623 -22.45 -25.66 -24.25
CA VAL A 623 -23.21 -26.32 -25.33
C VAL A 623 -22.33 -26.88 -26.46
N GLU A 624 -21.03 -26.60 -26.45
CA GLU A 624 -20.13 -27.09 -27.49
C GLU A 624 -19.98 -28.62 -27.40
N PRO A 625 -20.16 -29.36 -28.51
CA PRO A 625 -20.00 -30.82 -28.51
C PRO A 625 -18.55 -31.25 -28.24
N VAL A 626 -17.59 -30.46 -28.71
CA VAL A 626 -16.16 -30.64 -28.50
C VAL A 626 -15.58 -29.35 -27.95
N MET A 627 -14.87 -29.42 -26.83
CA MET A 627 -14.23 -28.24 -26.27
C MET A 627 -13.02 -27.81 -27.08
N LEU A 628 -12.81 -26.50 -27.09
CA LEU A 628 -11.62 -25.89 -27.65
C LEU A 628 -10.36 -26.39 -26.92
N ALA A 629 -9.26 -26.49 -27.66
CA ALA A 629 -8.00 -26.98 -27.13
C ALA A 629 -7.25 -25.91 -26.33
N ALA A 630 -7.28 -24.66 -26.81
CA ALA A 630 -6.52 -23.56 -26.26
C ALA A 630 -7.35 -22.26 -26.20
N TYR A 631 -7.03 -21.39 -25.25
CA TYR A 631 -7.70 -20.10 -25.09
C TYR A 631 -7.39 -19.09 -26.22
N GLU A 632 -6.18 -19.17 -26.76
CA GLU A 632 -5.61 -18.30 -27.79
C GLU A 632 -6.36 -18.39 -29.13
N ASP A 633 -7.03 -19.53 -29.39
CA ASP A 633 -7.81 -19.77 -30.62
C ASP A 633 -8.86 -18.68 -30.85
N ARG A 634 -9.27 -17.99 -29.79
CA ARG A 634 -10.17 -16.84 -29.84
C ARG A 634 -11.54 -17.09 -30.50
N THR A 635 -11.89 -18.37 -30.69
CA THR A 635 -13.16 -18.83 -31.26
C THR A 635 -14.35 -18.27 -30.48
N PRO A 636 -15.30 -17.57 -31.12
CA PRO A 636 -16.53 -17.14 -30.47
C PRO A 636 -17.39 -18.30 -29.99
N VAL A 637 -18.31 -18.03 -29.08
CA VAL A 637 -19.37 -18.98 -28.72
C VAL A 637 -20.24 -19.25 -29.94
N ASN A 638 -20.56 -20.52 -30.20
CA ASN A 638 -21.55 -20.87 -31.21
C ASN A 638 -22.98 -20.71 -30.66
N GLU A 639 -23.50 -19.48 -30.73
CA GLU A 639 -24.82 -19.14 -30.20
C GLU A 639 -25.98 -19.90 -30.87
N ALA A 640 -25.76 -20.46 -32.08
CA ALA A 640 -26.75 -21.28 -32.77
C ALA A 640 -26.99 -22.65 -32.09
N LEU A 641 -26.10 -23.07 -31.19
CA LEU A 641 -26.27 -24.27 -30.37
C LEU A 641 -27.11 -24.02 -29.11
N LEU A 642 -27.34 -22.75 -28.74
CA LEU A 642 -28.23 -22.40 -27.65
C LEU A 642 -29.69 -22.49 -28.11
N ALA A 643 -30.60 -22.66 -27.16
CA ALA A 643 -32.02 -22.47 -27.39
C ALA A 643 -32.27 -21.10 -28.04
N SER A 644 -33.01 -21.09 -29.16
CA SER A 644 -33.30 -19.89 -29.95
C SER A 644 -34.14 -18.87 -29.21
N GLU A 645 -34.97 -19.33 -28.26
CA GLU A 645 -35.81 -18.51 -27.40
C GLU A 645 -35.86 -19.09 -25.98
N GLY A 646 -36.15 -18.24 -25.00
CA GLY A 646 -36.30 -18.64 -23.60
C GLY A 646 -35.00 -19.12 -22.94
N ASP A 647 -35.19 -19.87 -21.85
CA ASP A 647 -34.11 -20.42 -21.02
C ASP A 647 -33.51 -21.66 -21.69
N ASP A 648 -32.18 -21.72 -21.75
CA ASP A 648 -31.49 -22.87 -22.35
C ASP A 648 -31.41 -24.05 -21.37
N PRO A 649 -31.84 -25.28 -21.74
CA PRO A 649 -31.89 -26.41 -20.82
C PRO A 649 -30.51 -26.94 -20.40
N VAL A 650 -29.50 -26.82 -21.25
CA VAL A 650 -28.12 -27.22 -20.93
C VAL A 650 -27.54 -26.24 -19.93
N ILE A 651 -27.72 -24.94 -20.17
CA ILE A 651 -27.29 -23.89 -19.24
C ILE A 651 -28.07 -23.96 -17.92
N ALA A 652 -29.35 -24.35 -17.92
CA ALA A 652 -30.10 -24.57 -16.69
C ALA A 652 -29.48 -25.68 -15.82
N GLY A 653 -28.89 -26.72 -16.45
CA GLY A 653 -28.10 -27.73 -15.76
C GLY A 653 -26.85 -27.15 -15.08
N LEU A 654 -26.19 -26.21 -15.76
CA LEU A 654 -25.02 -25.51 -15.24
C LEU A 654 -25.36 -24.65 -14.01
N TYR A 655 -26.46 -23.89 -14.06
CA TYR A 655 -26.91 -23.08 -12.93
C TYR A 655 -27.35 -23.91 -11.73
N ARG A 656 -27.99 -25.07 -11.95
CA ARG A 656 -28.23 -26.04 -10.86
C ARG A 656 -26.94 -26.55 -10.23
N ALA A 657 -25.89 -26.75 -11.02
CA ALA A 657 -24.58 -27.12 -10.48
C ALA A 657 -23.98 -25.96 -9.67
N MET A 658 -24.06 -24.72 -10.14
CA MET A 658 -23.58 -23.55 -9.39
C MET A 658 -24.25 -23.44 -8.02
N LEU A 659 -25.57 -23.56 -7.97
CA LEU A 659 -26.33 -23.56 -6.71
C LEU A 659 -25.90 -24.70 -5.78
N LYS A 660 -25.75 -25.92 -6.31
CA LYS A 660 -25.31 -27.09 -5.54
C LYS A 660 -23.93 -26.89 -4.92
N HIS A 661 -23.02 -26.23 -5.63
CA HIS A 661 -21.64 -26.02 -5.21
C HIS A 661 -21.43 -24.69 -4.47
N GLY A 662 -22.45 -23.83 -4.38
CA GLY A 662 -22.33 -22.50 -3.80
C GLY A 662 -21.49 -21.54 -4.64
N THR A 663 -21.32 -21.80 -5.93
CA THR A 663 -20.53 -20.96 -6.84
C THR A 663 -21.29 -19.67 -7.18
N ILE A 664 -20.62 -18.53 -7.00
CA ILE A 664 -21.14 -17.21 -7.37
C ILE A 664 -20.84 -16.93 -8.85
N LEU A 665 -21.79 -16.32 -9.54
CA LEU A 665 -21.57 -15.78 -10.89
C LEU A 665 -21.09 -14.34 -10.81
N ASP A 666 -19.88 -14.09 -11.26
CA ASP A 666 -19.39 -12.75 -11.57
C ASP A 666 -19.75 -12.44 -13.03
N ALA A 667 -20.85 -11.71 -13.25
CA ALA A 667 -21.51 -11.65 -14.55
C ALA A 667 -20.65 -10.99 -15.63
N THR A 668 -20.06 -9.82 -15.34
CA THR A 668 -19.30 -9.00 -16.30
C THR A 668 -20.08 -8.75 -17.59
N GLY A 669 -21.40 -8.58 -17.48
CA GLY A 669 -22.29 -8.57 -18.64
C GLY A 669 -22.24 -7.26 -19.42
N SER A 670 -22.06 -6.13 -18.71
CA SER A 670 -21.95 -4.80 -19.31
C SER A 670 -20.79 -4.69 -20.30
N LEU A 671 -19.68 -5.42 -20.08
CA LEU A 671 -18.57 -5.54 -21.03
C LEU A 671 -19.10 -5.99 -22.41
N PHE A 672 -19.77 -7.13 -22.47
CA PHE A 672 -20.22 -7.72 -23.75
C PHE A 672 -21.31 -6.88 -24.42
N VAL A 673 -22.25 -6.32 -23.65
CA VAL A 673 -23.29 -5.43 -24.17
C VAL A 673 -22.67 -4.17 -24.77
N ARG A 674 -21.71 -3.55 -24.06
CA ARG A 674 -20.97 -2.37 -24.55
C ARG A 674 -20.18 -2.70 -25.81
N THR A 675 -19.41 -3.80 -25.80
CA THR A 675 -18.58 -4.16 -26.95
C THR A 675 -19.42 -4.46 -28.19
N ASP A 676 -20.57 -5.13 -28.06
CA ASP A 676 -21.46 -5.39 -29.20
C ASP A 676 -22.05 -4.09 -29.77
N LYS A 677 -22.48 -3.17 -28.90
CA LYS A 677 -22.95 -1.85 -29.33
C LYS A 677 -21.86 -1.06 -30.07
N ALA A 678 -20.62 -1.07 -29.56
CA ALA A 678 -19.49 -0.41 -30.21
C ALA A 678 -19.18 -1.04 -31.58
N ARG A 679 -19.23 -2.37 -31.71
CA ARG A 679 -19.01 -3.06 -32.99
C ARG A 679 -20.14 -2.78 -34.00
N GLN A 680 -21.39 -2.64 -33.56
CA GLN A 680 -22.48 -2.27 -34.45
C GLN A 680 -22.26 -0.89 -35.10
N GLN A 681 -21.59 0.01 -34.38
CA GLN A 681 -21.19 1.34 -34.88
C GLN A 681 -19.90 1.28 -35.71
N HIS A 682 -19.02 0.33 -35.40
CA HIS A 682 -17.70 0.15 -36.00
C HIS A 682 -17.47 -1.33 -36.39
N PRO A 683 -18.06 -1.81 -37.51
CA PRO A 683 -18.03 -3.23 -37.89
C PRO A 683 -16.61 -3.80 -38.14
N GLU A 684 -15.64 -2.93 -38.37
CA GLU A 684 -14.21 -3.24 -38.50
C GLU A 684 -13.55 -3.65 -37.17
N LYS A 685 -14.18 -3.33 -36.03
CA LYS A 685 -13.66 -3.70 -34.70
C LYS A 685 -13.74 -5.22 -34.48
N ARG A 686 -12.91 -5.69 -33.56
CA ARG A 686 -12.64 -7.10 -33.26
C ARG A 686 -13.92 -7.93 -33.06
N ARG A 687 -13.88 -9.18 -33.54
CA ARG A 687 -14.98 -10.16 -33.43
C ARG A 687 -15.36 -10.41 -31.97
N LEU A 688 -16.66 -10.35 -31.68
CA LEU A 688 -17.21 -10.62 -30.36
C LEU A 688 -17.05 -12.08 -29.96
N ARG A 689 -16.96 -12.32 -28.64
CA ARG A 689 -17.05 -13.65 -28.05
C ARG A 689 -18.50 -14.12 -27.93
N CYS A 690 -19.38 -13.21 -27.47
CA CYS A 690 -20.83 -13.35 -27.50
C CYS A 690 -21.47 -12.00 -27.84
N THR A 691 -22.71 -12.06 -28.32
CA THR A 691 -23.58 -10.90 -28.51
C THR A 691 -24.08 -10.35 -27.17
N GLY A 692 -24.46 -9.08 -27.17
CA GLY A 692 -25.11 -8.47 -26.00
C GLY A 692 -26.42 -9.18 -25.65
N ALA A 693 -27.23 -9.53 -26.66
CA ALA A 693 -28.51 -10.20 -26.47
C ALA A 693 -28.37 -11.57 -25.78
N THR A 694 -27.41 -12.40 -26.21
CA THR A 694 -27.13 -13.68 -25.58
C THR A 694 -26.61 -13.50 -24.17
N THR A 695 -25.69 -12.55 -23.95
CA THR A 695 -25.18 -12.22 -22.59
C THR A 695 -26.33 -11.84 -21.65
N THR A 696 -27.20 -10.91 -22.04
CA THR A 696 -28.36 -10.50 -21.25
C THR A 696 -29.30 -11.65 -20.94
N ARG A 697 -29.57 -12.52 -21.92
CA ARG A 697 -30.47 -13.67 -21.76
C ARG A 697 -29.91 -14.68 -20.76
N LEU A 698 -28.64 -15.02 -20.85
CA LEU A 698 -27.99 -15.96 -19.94
C LEU A 698 -27.92 -15.39 -18.51
N THR A 699 -27.58 -14.11 -18.34
CA THR A 699 -27.63 -13.47 -17.01
C THR A 699 -29.04 -13.49 -16.42
N ARG A 700 -30.07 -13.21 -17.23
CA ARG A 700 -31.48 -13.28 -16.79
C ARG A 700 -31.88 -14.68 -16.36
N GLN A 701 -31.44 -15.71 -17.09
CA GLN A 701 -31.69 -17.10 -16.73
C GLN A 701 -30.98 -17.47 -15.42
N ALA A 702 -29.73 -17.03 -15.21
CA ALA A 702 -29.01 -17.24 -13.95
C ALA A 702 -29.74 -16.61 -12.76
N TRP A 703 -30.19 -15.36 -12.94
CA TRP A 703 -30.97 -14.62 -11.93
C TRP A 703 -32.27 -15.33 -11.59
N LYS A 704 -33.09 -15.69 -12.59
CA LYS A 704 -34.34 -16.43 -12.40
C LYS A 704 -34.14 -17.80 -11.73
N ALA A 705 -33.00 -18.44 -11.97
CA ALA A 705 -32.63 -19.70 -11.31
C ALA A 705 -32.20 -19.52 -9.84
N GLY A 706 -31.98 -18.27 -9.38
CA GLY A 706 -31.54 -17.96 -8.02
C GLY A 706 -30.03 -18.04 -7.81
N VAL A 707 -29.24 -18.12 -8.89
CA VAL A 707 -27.76 -18.09 -8.79
C VAL A 707 -27.35 -16.72 -8.23
N PRO A 708 -26.51 -16.66 -7.19
CA PRO A 708 -25.97 -15.39 -6.71
C PRO A 708 -25.13 -14.73 -7.81
N ILE A 709 -25.46 -13.47 -8.14
CA ILE A 709 -24.75 -12.67 -9.15
C ILE A 709 -24.03 -11.50 -8.47
N SER A 710 -22.72 -11.36 -8.68
CA SER A 710 -21.95 -10.18 -8.28
C SER A 710 -21.68 -9.25 -9.47
N THR A 711 -21.38 -7.98 -9.18
CA THR A 711 -21.11 -6.94 -10.19
C THR A 711 -19.60 -6.80 -10.45
N GLY A 712 -19.11 -7.43 -11.52
CA GLY A 712 -17.77 -7.19 -12.05
C GLY A 712 -17.81 -6.50 -13.40
N THR A 713 -16.73 -5.81 -13.79
CA THR A 713 -16.73 -4.95 -14.99
C THR A 713 -15.78 -5.43 -16.07
N ASP A 714 -14.52 -5.72 -15.74
CA ASP A 714 -13.46 -6.16 -16.67
C ASP A 714 -13.19 -5.18 -17.84
N PHE A 715 -13.52 -3.90 -17.64
CA PHE A 715 -13.11 -2.79 -18.50
C PHE A 715 -12.86 -1.54 -17.67
N VAL A 716 -12.19 -0.55 -18.28
CA VAL A 716 -11.93 0.74 -17.66
C VAL A 716 -12.44 1.84 -18.58
N GLN A 717 -13.37 2.67 -18.12
CA GLN A 717 -13.75 3.87 -18.87
C GLN A 717 -12.63 4.90 -18.95
N GLY A 718 -12.59 5.61 -20.09
CA GLY A 718 -11.68 6.73 -20.33
C GLY A 718 -11.81 7.86 -19.31
N TYR A 719 -10.87 8.81 -19.39
CA TYR A 719 -10.68 9.85 -18.38
C TYR A 719 -11.87 10.81 -18.20
N ARG A 720 -12.79 10.86 -19.17
CA ARG A 720 -13.99 11.71 -19.14
C ARG A 720 -15.12 11.14 -18.28
N SER A 721 -15.04 9.87 -17.88
CA SER A 721 -16.03 9.30 -16.97
C SER A 721 -15.72 9.68 -15.53
N ASP A 722 -16.68 10.37 -14.90
CA ASP A 722 -16.64 10.75 -13.49
C ASP A 722 -17.13 9.65 -12.54
N TRP A 723 -17.63 8.53 -13.09
CA TRP A 723 -18.25 7.45 -12.33
C TRP A 723 -17.52 6.12 -12.56
N PRO A 724 -17.51 5.24 -11.55
CA PRO A 724 -16.86 3.95 -11.64
C PRO A 724 -17.62 3.01 -12.57
N ASP A 725 -16.88 2.09 -13.15
CA ASP A 725 -17.37 1.15 -14.16
C ASP A 725 -18.48 0.24 -13.61
N VAL A 726 -18.47 -0.05 -12.29
CA VAL A 726 -19.47 -0.89 -11.64
C VAL A 726 -20.90 -0.32 -11.74
N HIS A 727 -21.04 1.01 -11.93
CA HIS A 727 -22.36 1.62 -12.15
C HIS A 727 -22.98 1.12 -13.46
N GLU A 728 -22.18 0.89 -14.50
CA GLU A 728 -22.66 0.37 -15.77
C GLU A 728 -23.09 -1.10 -15.66
N GLU A 729 -22.38 -1.91 -14.86
CA GLU A 729 -22.82 -3.29 -14.54
C GLU A 729 -24.13 -3.29 -13.76
N MET A 730 -24.32 -2.37 -12.81
CA MET A 730 -25.59 -2.21 -12.09
C MET A 730 -26.73 -1.80 -13.04
N PHE A 731 -26.47 -0.90 -13.99
CA PHE A 731 -27.46 -0.52 -15.00
C PHE A 731 -27.79 -1.66 -15.94
N PHE A 732 -26.80 -2.47 -16.34
CA PHE A 732 -27.02 -3.67 -17.11
C PHE A 732 -27.95 -4.66 -16.39
N LEU A 733 -27.67 -4.95 -15.10
CA LEU A 733 -28.51 -5.84 -14.30
C LEU A 733 -29.94 -5.31 -14.14
N ALA A 734 -30.10 -4.00 -13.93
CA ALA A 734 -31.43 -3.41 -13.76
C ALA A 734 -32.21 -3.28 -15.08
N ARG A 735 -31.59 -2.71 -16.12
CA ARG A 735 -32.28 -2.25 -17.33
C ARG A 735 -32.32 -3.31 -18.43
N ASP A 736 -31.23 -4.04 -18.63
CA ASP A 736 -31.16 -5.05 -19.68
C ASP A 736 -31.66 -6.40 -19.16
N VAL A 737 -31.17 -6.83 -18.00
CA VAL A 737 -31.56 -8.12 -17.39
C VAL A 737 -32.96 -8.04 -16.78
N GLY A 738 -33.31 -6.90 -16.18
CA GLY A 738 -34.62 -6.66 -15.55
C GLY A 738 -34.67 -7.00 -14.06
N MET A 739 -33.53 -7.02 -13.37
CA MET A 739 -33.47 -7.25 -11.93
C MET A 739 -34.06 -6.04 -11.17
N PRO A 740 -34.87 -6.26 -10.12
CA PRO A 740 -35.33 -5.18 -9.24
C PRO A 740 -34.15 -4.41 -8.61
N PRO A 741 -34.23 -3.08 -8.43
CA PRO A 741 -33.11 -2.28 -7.90
C PRO A 741 -32.56 -2.79 -6.56
N ILE A 742 -33.42 -3.27 -5.66
CA ILE A 742 -32.98 -3.82 -4.37
C ILE A 742 -32.09 -5.07 -4.52
N GLU A 743 -32.35 -5.89 -5.53
CA GLU A 743 -31.53 -7.06 -5.83
C GLU A 743 -30.22 -6.67 -6.51
N VAL A 744 -30.24 -5.65 -7.37
CA VAL A 744 -29.01 -5.09 -7.96
C VAL A 744 -28.10 -4.50 -6.88
N ILE A 745 -28.67 -3.79 -5.90
CA ILE A 745 -27.93 -3.30 -4.73
C ILE A 745 -27.30 -4.47 -3.97
N ARG A 746 -28.07 -5.53 -3.70
CA ARG A 746 -27.56 -6.74 -3.03
C ARG A 746 -26.43 -7.42 -3.84
N SER A 747 -26.55 -7.46 -5.17
CA SER A 747 -25.50 -7.95 -6.08
C SER A 747 -24.21 -7.14 -5.97
N ALA A 748 -24.34 -5.81 -5.92
CA ALA A 748 -23.20 -4.89 -5.84
C ALA A 748 -22.61 -4.71 -4.43
N THR A 749 -23.21 -5.34 -3.41
CA THR A 749 -22.80 -5.21 -2.01
C THR A 749 -22.58 -6.57 -1.37
N LEU A 750 -23.61 -7.20 -0.79
CA LEU A 750 -23.48 -8.45 -0.04
C LEU A 750 -22.96 -9.61 -0.90
N VAL A 751 -23.48 -9.79 -2.12
CA VAL A 751 -23.00 -10.85 -3.02
C VAL A 751 -21.57 -10.55 -3.49
N GLY A 752 -21.25 -9.28 -3.76
CA GLY A 752 -19.88 -8.85 -4.03
C GLY A 752 -18.91 -9.19 -2.88
N ALA A 753 -19.34 -8.97 -1.63
CA ALA A 753 -18.55 -9.32 -0.45
C ALA A 753 -18.41 -10.85 -0.28
N GLN A 754 -19.42 -11.63 -0.67
CA GLN A 754 -19.33 -13.09 -0.68
C GLN A 754 -18.33 -13.58 -1.74
N ALA A 755 -18.30 -12.96 -2.91
CA ALA A 755 -17.39 -13.27 -4.02
C ALA A 755 -15.91 -12.99 -3.67
N THR A 756 -15.64 -11.93 -2.90
CA THR A 756 -14.29 -11.62 -2.39
C THR A 756 -13.95 -12.33 -1.08
N GLY A 757 -14.95 -12.96 -0.45
CA GLY A 757 -14.81 -13.64 0.83
C GLY A 757 -14.77 -12.77 2.06
N GLN A 758 -15.30 -11.55 1.94
CA GLN A 758 -15.32 -10.53 2.98
C GLN A 758 -16.71 -10.29 3.59
N ALA A 759 -17.69 -11.16 3.32
CA ALA A 759 -19.07 -11.00 3.82
C ALA A 759 -19.19 -10.93 5.36
N ALA A 760 -18.19 -11.42 6.10
CA ALA A 760 -18.12 -11.27 7.55
C ALA A 760 -17.80 -9.83 8.00
N ASP A 761 -17.06 -9.07 7.20
CA ASP A 761 -16.59 -7.73 7.53
C ASP A 761 -17.28 -6.62 6.72
N MET A 762 -17.92 -6.90 5.58
CA MET A 762 -18.53 -5.89 4.71
C MET A 762 -19.69 -6.44 3.86
N GLY A 763 -20.28 -5.58 3.03
CA GLY A 763 -21.37 -5.93 2.11
C GLY A 763 -22.78 -5.69 2.66
N SER A 764 -22.89 -5.33 3.94
CA SER A 764 -24.16 -4.94 4.57
C SER A 764 -23.93 -3.97 5.73
N ILE A 765 -24.97 -3.22 6.11
CA ILE A 765 -24.95 -2.28 7.24
C ILE A 765 -25.43 -3.00 8.49
N GLU A 766 -24.49 -3.64 9.18
CA GLU A 766 -24.76 -4.43 10.39
C GLU A 766 -23.71 -4.14 11.48
N PRO A 767 -24.10 -4.21 12.78
CA PRO A 767 -23.15 -4.12 13.88
C PRO A 767 -21.99 -5.10 13.74
N GLY A 768 -20.78 -4.65 14.07
CA GLY A 768 -19.55 -5.43 13.98
C GLY A 768 -18.86 -5.32 12.62
N LYS A 769 -19.56 -5.00 11.52
CA LYS A 769 -18.95 -4.83 10.19
C LYS A 769 -18.18 -3.52 10.06
N LEU A 770 -17.32 -3.44 9.06
CA LEU A 770 -16.64 -2.21 8.68
C LEU A 770 -17.65 -1.14 8.29
N ALA A 771 -17.39 0.10 8.71
CA ALA A 771 -18.16 1.27 8.29
C ALA A 771 -17.79 1.63 6.84
N ASN A 772 -18.33 0.84 5.92
CA ASN A 772 -18.25 0.98 4.46
C ASN A 772 -19.66 1.21 3.91
N PHE A 773 -20.06 2.47 3.72
CA PHE A 773 -21.41 2.82 3.26
C PHE A 773 -21.44 4.15 2.49
N LEU A 774 -22.50 4.36 1.74
CA LEU A 774 -22.77 5.53 0.91
C LEU A 774 -23.88 6.35 1.53
N VAL A 775 -23.82 7.66 1.37
CA VAL A 775 -24.92 8.59 1.64
C VAL A 775 -25.38 9.15 0.29
N LEU A 776 -26.67 9.02 -0.01
CA LEU A 776 -27.28 9.42 -1.27
C LEU A 776 -28.44 10.40 -1.05
N ALA A 777 -28.59 11.34 -1.99
CA ALA A 777 -29.67 12.32 -1.96
C ALA A 777 -31.02 11.78 -2.43
N ALA A 778 -31.04 10.69 -3.22
CA ALA A 778 -32.25 10.08 -3.74
C ALA A 778 -32.24 8.55 -3.56
N ASP A 779 -33.42 7.94 -3.60
CA ASP A 779 -33.63 6.51 -3.30
C ASP A 779 -33.12 5.58 -4.43
N PRO A 780 -32.02 4.83 -4.25
CA PRO A 780 -31.55 3.88 -5.25
C PRO A 780 -32.39 2.60 -5.31
N ALA A 781 -33.25 2.32 -4.33
CA ALA A 781 -34.18 1.19 -4.37
C ALA A 781 -35.43 1.49 -5.22
N ALA A 782 -35.77 2.77 -5.40
CA ALA A 782 -36.84 3.22 -6.29
C ALA A 782 -36.38 3.28 -7.76
N ASP A 783 -35.19 3.83 -8.01
CA ASP A 783 -34.53 3.82 -9.32
C ASP A 783 -33.03 3.68 -9.13
N ILE A 784 -32.45 2.63 -9.72
CA ILE A 784 -31.01 2.37 -9.62
C ILE A 784 -30.15 3.53 -10.16
N GLY A 785 -30.70 4.36 -11.06
CA GLY A 785 -30.06 5.58 -11.56
C GLY A 785 -29.67 6.56 -10.46
N ASN A 786 -30.39 6.54 -9.33
CA ASN A 786 -30.10 7.36 -8.16
C ASN A 786 -28.77 6.99 -7.47
N ILE A 787 -28.11 5.88 -7.87
CA ILE A 787 -26.74 5.57 -7.41
C ILE A 787 -25.74 6.69 -7.74
N ARG A 788 -26.03 7.57 -8.71
CA ARG A 788 -25.21 8.74 -9.04
C ARG A 788 -25.53 9.99 -8.21
N THR A 789 -26.39 9.88 -7.20
CA THR A 789 -26.70 10.97 -6.24
C THR A 789 -25.88 10.88 -4.95
N ILE A 790 -24.75 10.16 -4.99
CA ILE A 790 -23.82 10.02 -3.87
C ILE A 790 -23.34 11.40 -3.41
N GLU A 791 -23.59 11.72 -2.14
CA GLU A 791 -23.10 12.93 -1.48
C GLU A 791 -21.80 12.64 -0.72
N THR A 792 -21.68 11.45 -0.11
CA THR A 792 -20.50 11.05 0.68
C THR A 792 -20.31 9.54 0.65
N VAL A 793 -19.06 9.11 0.57
CA VAL A 793 -18.64 7.71 0.75
C VAL A 793 -17.94 7.59 2.10
N VAL A 794 -18.37 6.65 2.93
CA VAL A 794 -17.68 6.31 4.18
C VAL A 794 -16.97 4.99 3.96
N LYS A 795 -15.64 4.96 4.14
CA LYS A 795 -14.80 3.77 4.05
C LYS A 795 -13.98 3.63 5.33
N ARG A 796 -14.10 2.49 6.01
CA ARG A 796 -13.46 2.21 7.31
C ARG A 796 -13.66 3.35 8.30
N GLY A 797 -14.89 3.88 8.34
CA GLY A 797 -15.30 4.98 9.23
C GLY A 797 -14.80 6.37 8.84
N ARG A 798 -14.01 6.50 7.76
CA ARG A 798 -13.57 7.79 7.22
C ARG A 798 -14.50 8.25 6.11
N ALA A 799 -14.96 9.50 6.20
CA ALA A 799 -15.79 10.12 5.19
C ALA A 799 -14.96 10.70 4.03
N TYR A 800 -15.48 10.52 2.82
CA TYR A 800 -14.98 11.01 1.54
C TYR A 800 -16.15 11.71 0.82
N PRO A 801 -16.34 13.03 1.04
CA PRO A 801 -17.37 13.81 0.37
C PRO A 801 -17.22 13.76 -1.16
N ARG A 802 -18.32 13.62 -1.91
CA ARG A 802 -18.28 13.56 -3.38
C ARG A 802 -17.71 14.85 -3.99
N GLY A 803 -17.89 15.99 -3.31
CA GLY A 803 -17.35 17.29 -3.70
C GLY A 803 -15.82 17.38 -3.66
N ASP A 804 -15.14 16.48 -2.94
CA ASP A 804 -13.67 16.45 -2.86
C ASP A 804 -13.04 15.62 -4.01
N TYR A 805 -13.87 14.99 -4.86
CA TYR A 805 -13.38 14.24 -6.00
C TYR A 805 -12.71 15.15 -7.02
N ARG A 806 -11.46 14.84 -7.34
CA ARG A 806 -10.77 15.40 -8.50
C ARG A 806 -10.96 14.47 -9.70
N PRO A 807 -11.60 14.95 -10.79
CA PRO A 807 -11.74 14.20 -12.03
C PRO A 807 -10.41 13.60 -12.51
N THR A 808 -10.49 12.44 -13.14
CA THR A 808 -9.34 11.83 -13.79
C THR A 808 -8.90 12.67 -14.99
N THR A 809 -7.60 12.73 -15.24
CA THR A 809 -7.05 13.47 -16.37
C THR A 809 -6.59 12.54 -17.48
N ARG A 810 -6.51 13.06 -18.72
CA ARG A 810 -5.90 12.34 -19.84
C ARG A 810 -4.46 11.92 -19.53
N VAL A 811 -3.70 12.73 -18.79
CA VAL A 811 -2.32 12.40 -18.39
C VAL A 811 -2.29 11.18 -17.47
N GLU A 812 -3.19 11.12 -16.48
CA GLU A 812 -3.25 10.01 -15.53
C GLU A 812 -3.76 8.71 -16.15
N MET A 813 -4.76 8.79 -17.04
CA MET A 813 -5.43 7.60 -17.58
C MET A 813 -4.87 7.14 -18.94
N GLY A 814 -4.02 7.97 -19.56
CA GLY A 814 -3.65 7.87 -20.97
C GLY A 814 -4.81 8.20 -21.90
N ASP A 815 -4.55 8.05 -23.21
CA ASP A 815 -5.58 8.12 -24.26
C ASP A 815 -6.40 6.82 -24.38
N GLY A 816 -6.42 5.98 -23.33
CA GLY A 816 -6.81 4.57 -23.40
C GLY A 816 -8.12 4.33 -24.17
N ASP A 817 -8.10 3.31 -25.04
CA ASP A 817 -9.18 2.58 -25.76
C ASP A 817 -10.53 3.29 -26.06
N ASP A 818 -10.59 4.62 -26.06
CA ASP A 818 -11.75 5.40 -26.51
C ASP A 818 -11.84 5.44 -28.06
N ASP A 819 -10.95 4.73 -28.76
CA ASP A 819 -10.94 4.56 -30.23
C ASP A 819 -11.54 3.25 -30.73
#